data_AF-A0A8H4CVY7-F1
#
_entry.id   AF-A0A8H4CVY7-F1
#
_cell.length_a   1.000
_cell.length_b   1.000
_cell.length_c   1.000
_cell.angle_alpha   90.00
_cell.angle_beta   90.00
_cell.angle_gamma   90.00
#
_symmetry.space_group_name_H-M   'P 1'
#
loop_
_entity.id
_entity.type
_entity.pdbx_description
1 polymer ?
#
loop_
_entity_poly.entity_id
_entity_poly.type
_entity_poly.pdbx_seq_one_letter_code
_entity_poly.pdbx_strand_id
1 'polypeptide(L)'
;MDLNLIMSESTTTSQPWSLAGKTAVITGGSRGIGRGIAIHFARKGIANIAITYVSNKAAAEETLKACRELGAQRTCMIQANMVDHDVGQRVINEALSGLEAKTIDILVNNAILGNADRPKAVTETTPEDFAEMMHANVFSPVSLTVAFMPHAPSYGGRVINISSIAGKQGNRDPIMTYGASKAALESFTRSFAEQYSAQKGMTFNSVSVGPTATDAFENAKKTFPADFLDQQVKDITAAARIGEPEDIAYIVGFLASEEGRWVNGAAVIWCTMGAERNDSAMEAPPRKLVNIEHVLENATLAEKISLLAGSDFWHSTPLPQYDVPAVKCTDGPNGVRGSRFFNPVPALCIPCGSGLGATWNPELIEQAGKLLSKECEAKGAHVWLGPTVNIIRSPLNGRGFESFSEDPHLSGILAGSIIKGVQSRGTLAALKHFVANDQETEKMSVDVCISDRALREIYLMPFQIALRDSNPRVVMSSYNKVQGLHVSESPKILQDILRKEWGFDGLIMSDWYGTYSCEAALNAGVDIEMPGPSRYREKEALAAVFSGKVAPHTIDERARKVLEFVNDAALARVGKEETTRDVPEDRNLNRRLAGESIVLLKNEENILPLIAEHCDEVAVIGPNAEIPAACGGGSASLRPYYTSSVLQGIRGSLPPHAKVHHEPGVYGHILLPPFTAEHVFNDAGLAGVTIEMFNEPHTTAGRRPFDHVTIPDTTYQLMDYRHPDKVETFFMSMRAHFTPEHTGPYEFGLASYGESNLYINDELVIDNSTEQTPGGMFFGKGSAEKRAVYEMTAGKRYVLRVEAGSASTSKVTGGSLLAIPGGACRLGGCRKIDRKEGIRRAVELAKRCKYTVVVAGLNADLEKEGKDRRNMDLPPHVDKLISAVLKAQPDAIIVTQAGNPIRMPWRHSAKSMIHSWYGGNEAGNAVADVLFGRINPSGKLPMTFPDRLEDNPAFLSFGSDNGKVHYSEGVFVGYRWYETRRITPAFPFGHGLSYTTFDISGIQASPSQVQFSIQNIGERAGAEVVQMYIGYFAVSQVSRFARPRQELKGFKKTYLEPGERKLITIPIDKYSTAVWDEKRNSWCCEKGDYLVSVVSATEKLMGSFKIEKSIFWNGL
;
A
#
# COMPACT_ATOMS: atom_id res chain seq x y z
N MET A 1 -23.05 -29.99 -27.91
CA MET A 1 -24.30 -29.22 -28.07
C MET A 1 -23.92 -27.97 -28.84
N ASP A 2 -24.55 -27.78 -30.01
CA ASP A 2 -24.25 -26.73 -30.98
C ASP A 2 -24.34 -25.31 -30.41
N LEU A 3 -23.30 -24.50 -30.64
CA LEU A 3 -23.19 -23.08 -30.25
C LEU A 3 -23.63 -22.11 -31.38
N ASN A 4 -24.20 -22.62 -32.47
CA ASN A 4 -24.59 -21.85 -33.65
C ASN A 4 -26.00 -21.21 -33.56
N LEU A 5 -26.45 -20.78 -32.38
CA LEU A 5 -27.84 -20.30 -32.20
C LEU A 5 -28.01 -18.93 -31.54
N ILE A 6 -26.97 -18.08 -31.44
CA ILE A 6 -27.14 -16.69 -30.95
C ILE A 6 -26.37 -15.68 -31.83
N MET A 7 -26.53 -15.79 -33.16
CA MET A 7 -26.17 -14.71 -34.08
C MET A 7 -27.17 -14.66 -35.25
N SER A 8 -28.42 -14.32 -34.98
CA SER A 8 -29.33 -13.72 -35.97
C SER A 8 -30.57 -13.12 -35.31
N GLU A 9 -30.97 -11.94 -35.79
CA GLU A 9 -32.14 -11.12 -35.40
C GLU A 9 -31.90 -10.30 -34.09
N SER A 10 -31.89 -8.96 -34.03
CA SER A 10 -32.61 -7.96 -34.82
C SER A 10 -31.92 -6.59 -34.73
N THR A 11 -31.86 -5.88 -35.86
CA THR A 11 -31.75 -4.43 -35.90
C THR A 11 -33.06 -3.84 -35.37
N THR A 12 -33.13 -3.61 -34.06
CA THR A 12 -34.12 -2.72 -33.45
C THR A 12 -33.39 -1.94 -32.37
N THR A 13 -33.47 -0.62 -32.43
CA THR A 13 -33.08 0.30 -31.36
C THR A 13 -33.76 -0.13 -30.06
N SER A 14 -33.14 -1.02 -29.28
CA SER A 14 -33.67 -1.44 -27.99
C SER A 14 -33.55 -0.26 -27.04
N GLN A 15 -34.67 0.26 -26.54
CA GLN A 15 -34.63 1.26 -25.48
C GLN A 15 -33.81 0.71 -24.31
N PRO A 16 -32.81 1.45 -23.79
CA PRO A 16 -32.06 1.04 -22.60
C PRO A 16 -33.02 0.78 -21.43
N TRP A 17 -32.78 -0.29 -20.68
CA TRP A 17 -33.58 -0.72 -19.53
C TRP A 17 -35.03 -1.05 -19.87
N SER A 18 -35.25 -1.72 -21.01
CA SER A 18 -36.59 -2.15 -21.40
C SER A 18 -37.19 -3.13 -20.38
N LEU A 19 -38.46 -2.91 -20.04
CA LEU A 19 -39.27 -3.79 -19.21
C LEU A 19 -40.41 -4.45 -20.01
N ALA A 20 -40.26 -4.49 -21.34
CA ALA A 20 -41.25 -5.06 -22.25
C ALA A 20 -41.66 -6.48 -21.84
N GLY A 21 -42.98 -6.72 -21.77
CA GLY A 21 -43.53 -8.04 -21.46
C GLY A 21 -43.50 -8.44 -19.99
N LYS A 22 -42.85 -7.66 -19.10
CA LYS A 22 -42.76 -7.99 -17.66
C LYS A 22 -44.01 -7.55 -16.88
N THR A 23 -44.24 -8.21 -15.75
CA THR A 23 -45.29 -7.94 -14.77
C THR A 23 -44.67 -7.45 -13.46
N ALA A 24 -45.12 -6.30 -12.95
CA ALA A 24 -44.59 -5.70 -11.73
C ALA A 24 -45.65 -5.47 -10.65
N VAL A 25 -45.27 -5.68 -9.38
CA VAL A 25 -46.03 -5.26 -8.20
C VAL A 25 -45.22 -4.19 -7.46
N ILE A 26 -45.82 -3.02 -7.25
CA ILE A 26 -45.19 -1.90 -6.55
C ILE A 26 -46.07 -1.50 -5.36
N THR A 27 -45.54 -1.62 -4.15
CA THR A 27 -46.27 -1.12 -2.98
C THR A 27 -46.22 0.41 -2.89
N GLY A 28 -47.26 1.03 -2.34
CA GLY A 28 -47.31 2.49 -2.14
C GLY A 28 -47.26 3.32 -3.43
N GLY A 29 -47.92 2.86 -4.51
CA GLY A 29 -47.83 3.47 -5.84
C GLY A 29 -48.75 4.67 -6.11
N SER A 30 -49.56 5.10 -5.14
CA SER A 30 -50.51 6.20 -5.35
C SER A 30 -49.87 7.59 -5.42
N ARG A 31 -48.66 7.77 -4.85
CA ARG A 31 -47.94 9.07 -4.78
C ARG A 31 -46.43 8.88 -4.57
N GLY A 32 -45.66 9.98 -4.61
CA GLY A 32 -44.24 10.00 -4.27
C GLY A 32 -43.38 9.02 -5.08
N ILE A 33 -42.41 8.39 -4.42
CA ILE A 33 -41.45 7.45 -5.03
C ILE A 33 -42.15 6.30 -5.77
N GLY A 34 -43.16 5.67 -5.14
CA GLY A 34 -43.87 4.54 -5.75
C GLY A 34 -44.60 4.92 -7.05
N ARG A 35 -45.21 6.11 -7.10
CA ARG A 35 -45.81 6.65 -8.33
C ARG A 35 -44.74 6.92 -9.40
N GLY A 36 -43.61 7.51 -9.00
CA GLY A 36 -42.48 7.76 -9.91
C GLY A 36 -41.97 6.47 -10.56
N ILE A 37 -41.79 5.41 -9.77
CA ILE A 37 -41.38 4.08 -10.25
C ILE A 37 -42.43 3.49 -11.20
N ALA A 38 -43.72 3.56 -10.85
CA ALA A 38 -44.79 3.02 -11.70
C ALA A 38 -44.85 3.70 -13.08
N ILE A 39 -44.77 5.03 -13.11
CA ILE A 39 -44.74 5.81 -14.35
C ILE A 39 -43.46 5.49 -15.15
N HIS A 40 -42.31 5.38 -14.48
CA HIS A 40 -41.06 5.02 -15.15
C HIS A 40 -41.12 3.62 -15.77
N PHE A 41 -41.67 2.63 -15.06
CA PHE A 41 -41.85 1.28 -15.58
C PHE A 41 -42.78 1.26 -16.81
N ALA A 42 -43.86 2.04 -16.78
CA ALA A 42 -44.74 2.23 -17.95
C ALA A 42 -44.00 2.82 -19.15
N ARG A 43 -43.19 3.87 -18.94
CA ARG A 43 -42.34 4.45 -20.00
C ARG A 43 -41.33 3.47 -20.59
N LYS A 44 -40.90 2.47 -19.81
CA LYS A 44 -39.99 1.39 -20.25
C LYS A 44 -40.71 0.18 -20.86
N GLY A 45 -42.03 0.27 -21.03
CA GLY A 45 -42.84 -0.73 -21.73
C GLY A 45 -43.34 -1.89 -20.87
N ILE A 46 -43.42 -1.74 -19.53
CA ILE A 46 -43.99 -2.78 -18.66
C ILE A 46 -45.38 -3.21 -19.17
N ALA A 47 -45.63 -4.52 -19.27
CA ALA A 47 -46.90 -5.02 -19.80
C ALA A 47 -48.01 -4.93 -18.75
N ASN A 48 -47.72 -5.37 -17.52
CA ASN A 48 -48.70 -5.45 -16.45
C ASN A 48 -48.16 -4.80 -15.17
N ILE A 49 -48.97 -3.97 -14.51
CA ILE A 49 -48.55 -3.28 -13.29
C ILE A 49 -49.64 -3.25 -12.23
N ALA A 50 -49.35 -3.79 -11.05
CA ALA A 50 -50.19 -3.65 -9.87
C ALA A 50 -49.57 -2.64 -8.90
N ILE A 51 -50.39 -1.74 -8.37
CA ILE A 51 -49.99 -0.83 -7.30
C ILE A 51 -50.86 -1.00 -6.06
N THR A 52 -50.25 -0.84 -4.88
CA THR A 52 -51.02 -0.74 -3.63
C THR A 52 -51.25 0.71 -3.20
N TYR A 53 -52.37 0.95 -2.53
CA TYR A 53 -52.70 2.22 -1.88
C TYR A 53 -53.42 1.97 -0.55
N VAL A 54 -53.42 2.97 0.34
CA VAL A 54 -54.06 2.85 1.67
C VAL A 54 -55.44 3.49 1.67
N SER A 55 -55.51 4.82 1.45
CA SER A 55 -56.75 5.59 1.62
C SER A 55 -57.11 6.51 0.43
N ASN A 56 -56.14 6.94 -0.39
CA ASN A 56 -56.39 7.83 -1.52
C ASN A 56 -56.59 7.07 -2.85
N LYS A 57 -57.81 6.57 -3.05
CA LYS A 57 -58.19 5.81 -4.26
C LYS A 57 -58.05 6.64 -5.54
N ALA A 58 -58.47 7.91 -5.52
CA ALA A 58 -58.42 8.78 -6.70
C ALA A 58 -56.99 8.98 -7.22
N ALA A 59 -56.01 9.17 -6.33
CA ALA A 59 -54.60 9.29 -6.72
C ALA A 59 -54.03 7.99 -7.31
N ALA A 60 -54.46 6.84 -6.78
CA ALA A 60 -54.07 5.53 -7.33
C ALA A 60 -54.69 5.28 -8.72
N GLU A 61 -55.96 5.65 -8.91
CA GLU A 61 -56.63 5.59 -10.22
C GLU A 61 -55.93 6.48 -11.25
N GLU A 62 -55.50 7.66 -10.85
CA GLU A 62 -54.74 8.59 -11.69
C GLU A 62 -53.38 8.02 -12.08
N THR A 63 -52.63 7.43 -11.13
CA THR A 63 -51.35 6.76 -11.43
C THR A 63 -51.54 5.65 -12.47
N LEU A 64 -52.53 4.78 -12.28
CA LEU A 64 -52.78 3.68 -13.22
C LEU A 64 -53.31 4.17 -14.57
N LYS A 65 -54.09 5.27 -14.60
CA LYS A 65 -54.49 5.93 -15.84
C LYS A 65 -53.26 6.39 -16.63
N ALA A 66 -52.32 7.08 -15.96
CA ALA A 66 -51.07 7.48 -16.59
C ALA A 66 -50.24 6.28 -17.08
N CYS A 67 -50.20 5.18 -16.32
CA CYS A 67 -49.51 3.96 -16.77
C CYS A 67 -50.15 3.36 -18.04
N ARG A 68 -51.48 3.35 -18.15
CA ARG A 68 -52.20 2.89 -19.35
C ARG A 68 -51.94 3.79 -20.56
N GLU A 69 -51.96 5.10 -20.35
CA GLU A 69 -51.64 6.09 -21.41
C GLU A 69 -50.18 5.94 -21.91
N LEU A 70 -49.29 5.42 -21.07
CA LEU A 70 -47.89 5.15 -21.39
C LEU A 70 -47.62 3.73 -21.91
N GLY A 71 -48.67 2.91 -22.08
CA GLY A 71 -48.57 1.60 -22.75
C GLY A 71 -48.68 0.35 -21.86
N ALA A 72 -48.96 0.49 -20.57
CA ALA A 72 -49.28 -0.67 -19.72
C ALA A 72 -50.63 -1.29 -20.15
N GLN A 73 -50.63 -2.58 -20.49
CA GLN A 73 -51.79 -3.29 -21.03
C GLN A 73 -52.82 -3.61 -19.96
N ARG A 74 -52.35 -4.10 -18.80
CA ARG A 74 -53.21 -4.41 -17.66
C ARG A 74 -52.70 -3.72 -16.40
N THR A 75 -53.63 -3.15 -15.65
CA THR A 75 -53.33 -2.44 -14.42
C THR A 75 -54.26 -2.92 -13.31
N CYS A 76 -53.71 -3.21 -12.14
CA CYS A 76 -54.48 -3.63 -10.98
C CYS A 76 -54.25 -2.65 -9.82
N MET A 77 -55.32 -2.30 -9.12
CA MET A 77 -55.27 -1.43 -7.95
C MET A 77 -55.69 -2.23 -6.72
N ILE A 78 -54.85 -2.24 -5.70
CA ILE A 78 -55.05 -3.06 -4.50
C ILE A 78 -55.07 -2.15 -3.27
N GLN A 79 -56.17 -2.19 -2.51
CA GLN A 79 -56.22 -1.47 -1.23
C GLN A 79 -55.58 -2.33 -0.14
N ALA A 80 -54.47 -1.86 0.43
CA ALA A 80 -53.73 -2.62 1.43
C ALA A 80 -53.01 -1.71 2.42
N ASN A 81 -53.15 -2.04 3.71
CA ASN A 81 -52.34 -1.46 4.77
C ASN A 81 -51.16 -2.39 5.06
N MET A 82 -49.95 -1.86 5.00
CA MET A 82 -48.71 -2.65 5.14
C MET A 82 -48.45 -3.09 6.58
N VAL A 83 -49.37 -2.84 7.52
CA VAL A 83 -49.31 -3.40 8.87
C VAL A 83 -50.30 -4.57 9.08
N ASP A 84 -51.09 -4.92 8.07
CA ASP A 84 -52.01 -6.06 8.15
C ASP A 84 -51.22 -7.39 8.15
N HIS A 85 -51.61 -8.34 9.00
CA HIS A 85 -50.86 -9.59 9.22
C HIS A 85 -50.82 -10.51 7.98
N ASP A 86 -51.81 -10.44 7.09
CA ASP A 86 -51.95 -11.27 5.88
C ASP A 86 -51.54 -10.54 4.58
N VAL A 87 -50.97 -9.32 4.69
CA VAL A 87 -50.77 -8.41 3.56
C VAL A 87 -49.95 -9.02 2.42
N GLY A 88 -48.92 -9.81 2.72
CA GLY A 88 -48.03 -10.40 1.73
C GLY A 88 -48.77 -11.31 0.74
N GLN A 89 -49.42 -12.35 1.26
CA GLN A 89 -50.14 -13.33 0.43
C GLN A 89 -51.34 -12.70 -0.27
N ARG A 90 -52.08 -11.83 0.43
CA ARG A 90 -53.25 -11.17 -0.13
C ARG A 90 -52.90 -10.27 -1.31
N VAL A 91 -51.90 -9.40 -1.16
CA VAL A 91 -51.46 -8.48 -2.24
C VAL A 91 -50.97 -9.25 -3.46
N ILE A 92 -50.18 -10.31 -3.28
CA ILE A 92 -49.69 -11.12 -4.40
C ILE A 92 -50.84 -11.84 -5.12
N ASN A 93 -51.78 -12.43 -4.37
CA ASN A 93 -52.95 -13.12 -4.96
C ASN A 93 -53.88 -12.16 -5.71
N GLU A 94 -54.19 -11.00 -5.12
CA GLU A 94 -55.01 -9.97 -5.75
C GLU A 94 -54.32 -9.40 -7.00
N ALA A 95 -52.98 -9.24 -6.98
CA ALA A 95 -52.23 -8.79 -8.16
C ALA A 95 -52.27 -9.82 -9.29
N LEU A 96 -52.05 -11.10 -9.01
CA LEU A 96 -52.14 -12.18 -10.00
C LEU A 96 -53.54 -12.26 -10.62
N SER A 97 -54.57 -12.22 -9.78
CA SER A 97 -55.96 -12.27 -10.24
C SER A 97 -56.34 -11.02 -11.04
N GLY A 98 -56.01 -9.83 -10.53
CA GLY A 98 -56.40 -8.56 -11.14
C GLY A 98 -55.61 -8.18 -12.39
N LEU A 99 -54.40 -8.72 -12.56
CA LEU A 99 -53.63 -8.60 -13.80
C LEU A 99 -53.85 -9.78 -14.77
N GLU A 100 -54.61 -10.79 -14.35
CA GLU A 100 -54.77 -12.07 -15.07
C GLU A 100 -53.38 -12.63 -15.47
N ALA A 101 -52.41 -12.55 -14.56
CA ALA A 101 -51.02 -12.92 -14.78
C ALA A 101 -50.71 -14.27 -14.13
N LYS A 102 -49.84 -15.07 -14.77
CA LYS A 102 -49.37 -16.35 -14.22
C LYS A 102 -48.12 -16.19 -13.33
N THR A 103 -47.32 -15.16 -13.60
CA THR A 103 -46.07 -14.87 -12.91
C THR A 103 -45.96 -13.37 -12.64
N ILE A 104 -45.15 -13.00 -11.65
CA ILE A 104 -44.72 -11.64 -11.39
C ILE A 104 -43.21 -11.61 -11.57
N ASP A 105 -42.69 -10.68 -12.37
CA ASP A 105 -41.26 -10.59 -12.67
C ASP A 105 -40.52 -9.68 -11.68
N ILE A 106 -41.20 -8.61 -11.23
CA ILE A 106 -40.60 -7.55 -10.42
C ILE A 106 -41.49 -7.26 -9.20
N LEU A 107 -40.91 -7.35 -8.00
CA LEU A 107 -41.49 -6.87 -6.76
C LEU A 107 -40.72 -5.65 -6.26
N VAL A 108 -41.40 -4.51 -6.13
CA VAL A 108 -40.85 -3.31 -5.49
C VAL A 108 -41.55 -3.08 -4.16
N ASN A 109 -40.80 -3.29 -3.08
CA ASN A 109 -41.27 -3.00 -1.73
C ASN A 109 -41.00 -1.53 -1.41
N ASN A 110 -41.99 -0.69 -1.68
CA ASN A 110 -42.01 0.73 -1.40
C ASN A 110 -43.17 1.04 -0.44
N ALA A 111 -42.91 0.94 0.86
CA ALA A 111 -43.91 1.25 1.87
C ALA A 111 -43.30 2.09 3.01
N ILE A 112 -44.04 3.13 3.38
CA ILE A 112 -43.89 3.84 4.65
C ILE A 112 -45.30 3.95 5.22
N LEU A 113 -45.52 3.35 6.39
CA LEU A 113 -46.71 3.50 7.23
C LEU A 113 -46.26 3.47 8.70
N GLY A 114 -46.96 4.23 9.55
CA GLY A 114 -46.63 4.45 10.96
C GLY A 114 -45.98 5.83 11.21
N ASN A 115 -45.51 6.08 12.44
CA ASN A 115 -44.91 7.35 12.89
C ASN A 115 -43.71 7.88 12.07
N ALA A 116 -43.35 7.29 10.93
CA ALA A 116 -42.36 7.86 10.01
C ALA A 116 -42.81 9.19 9.39
N ASP A 117 -44.13 9.43 9.27
CA ASP A 117 -44.68 10.74 8.85
C ASP A 117 -44.65 11.80 9.98
N ARG A 118 -44.38 11.36 11.23
CA ARG A 118 -44.24 12.17 12.45
C ARG A 118 -43.24 11.52 13.41
N PRO A 119 -41.93 11.61 13.12
CA PRO A 119 -40.92 10.89 13.90
C PRO A 119 -40.98 11.33 15.38
N LYS A 120 -41.01 10.36 16.29
CA LYS A 120 -41.02 10.57 17.75
C LYS A 120 -39.62 10.40 18.32
N ALA A 121 -39.27 11.15 19.35
CA ALA A 121 -38.03 10.87 20.09
C ALA A 121 -38.07 9.43 20.65
N VAL A 122 -36.90 8.81 20.84
CA VAL A 122 -36.82 7.46 21.40
C VAL A 122 -37.49 7.37 22.77
N THR A 123 -37.47 8.46 23.54
CA THR A 123 -38.15 8.59 24.85
C THR A 123 -39.68 8.65 24.75
N GLU A 124 -40.23 8.94 23.56
CA GLU A 124 -41.66 9.10 23.30
C GLU A 124 -42.23 7.98 22.42
N THR A 125 -41.37 7.07 21.93
CA THR A 125 -41.77 5.93 21.09
C THR A 125 -42.27 4.79 21.98
N THR A 126 -43.54 4.42 21.88
CA THR A 126 -44.07 3.25 22.61
C THR A 126 -43.63 1.93 21.96
N PRO A 127 -43.68 0.80 22.68
CA PRO A 127 -43.45 -0.52 22.07
C PRO A 127 -44.35 -0.79 20.87
N GLU A 128 -45.61 -0.35 20.92
CA GLU A 128 -46.58 -0.48 19.82
C GLU A 128 -46.16 0.36 18.61
N ASP A 129 -45.72 1.60 18.82
CA ASP A 129 -45.19 2.46 17.76
C ASP A 129 -43.98 1.82 17.06
N PHE A 130 -43.06 1.24 17.83
CA PHE A 130 -41.88 0.56 17.30
C PHE A 130 -42.25 -0.73 16.55
N ALA A 131 -43.18 -1.51 17.10
CA ALA A 131 -43.67 -2.74 16.49
C ALA A 131 -44.38 -2.46 15.16
N GLU A 132 -45.25 -1.46 15.09
CA GLU A 132 -45.95 -1.06 13.86
C GLU A 132 -44.96 -0.65 12.76
N MET A 133 -43.95 0.14 13.11
CA MET A 133 -42.90 0.57 12.17
C MET A 133 -42.03 -0.60 11.69
N MET A 134 -41.63 -1.51 12.58
CA MET A 134 -40.92 -2.74 12.19
C MET A 134 -41.80 -3.63 11.33
N HIS A 135 -43.11 -3.67 11.58
CA HIS A 135 -44.04 -4.44 10.77
C HIS A 135 -44.12 -3.87 9.35
N ALA A 136 -44.31 -2.55 9.20
CA ALA A 136 -44.39 -1.90 7.89
C ALA A 136 -43.06 -1.94 7.10
N ASN A 137 -41.93 -1.69 7.76
CA ASN A 137 -40.63 -1.54 7.09
C ASN A 137 -39.83 -2.84 6.95
N VAL A 138 -40.15 -3.88 7.73
CA VAL A 138 -39.38 -5.14 7.74
C VAL A 138 -40.28 -6.33 7.49
N PHE A 139 -41.26 -6.57 8.36
CA PHE A 139 -42.11 -7.77 8.26
C PHE A 139 -42.86 -7.83 6.93
N SER A 140 -43.49 -6.74 6.49
CA SER A 140 -44.29 -6.72 5.27
C SER A 140 -43.45 -6.88 3.99
N PRO A 141 -42.31 -6.19 3.81
CA PRO A 141 -41.39 -6.48 2.71
C PRO A 141 -40.91 -7.94 2.69
N VAL A 142 -40.61 -8.52 3.85
CA VAL A 142 -40.21 -9.93 3.98
C VAL A 142 -41.38 -10.86 3.58
N SER A 143 -42.58 -10.60 4.10
CA SER A 143 -43.80 -11.37 3.82
C SER A 143 -44.19 -11.31 2.34
N LEU A 144 -44.14 -10.12 1.73
CA LEU A 144 -44.36 -9.92 0.29
C LEU A 144 -43.32 -10.66 -0.55
N THR A 145 -42.04 -10.62 -0.14
CA THR A 145 -40.96 -11.32 -0.84
C THR A 145 -41.18 -12.84 -0.79
N VAL A 146 -41.51 -13.39 0.37
CA VAL A 146 -41.81 -14.82 0.54
C VAL A 146 -43.04 -15.23 -0.27
N ALA A 147 -44.11 -14.42 -0.28
CA ALA A 147 -45.30 -14.68 -1.07
C ALA A 147 -45.05 -14.55 -2.58
N PHE A 148 -44.14 -13.68 -3.00
CA PHE A 148 -43.77 -13.48 -4.40
C PHE A 148 -42.94 -14.65 -4.98
N MET A 149 -42.01 -15.21 -4.20
CA MET A 149 -41.04 -16.20 -4.69
C MET A 149 -41.62 -17.46 -5.38
N PRO A 150 -42.78 -18.01 -4.99
CA PRO A 150 -43.44 -19.10 -5.72
C PRO A 150 -44.02 -18.68 -7.08
N HIS A 151 -44.27 -17.38 -7.29
CA HIS A 151 -44.88 -16.81 -8.48
C HIS A 151 -43.88 -16.01 -9.35
N ALA A 152 -42.61 -15.97 -8.94
CA ALA A 152 -41.52 -15.45 -9.74
C ALA A 152 -41.25 -16.37 -10.96
N PRO A 153 -40.69 -15.84 -12.07
CA PRO A 153 -40.24 -16.68 -13.16
C PRO A 153 -39.20 -17.71 -12.69
N SER A 154 -39.08 -18.82 -13.43
CA SER A 154 -38.14 -19.90 -13.12
C SER A 154 -36.68 -19.45 -13.08
N TYR A 155 -36.35 -18.37 -13.79
CA TYR A 155 -35.09 -17.65 -13.69
C TYR A 155 -35.34 -16.13 -13.87
N GLY A 156 -34.68 -15.28 -13.08
CA GLY A 156 -34.61 -13.83 -13.38
C GLY A 156 -35.57 -12.90 -12.63
N GLY A 157 -36.24 -13.35 -11.56
CA GLY A 157 -37.08 -12.48 -10.73
C GLY A 157 -36.29 -11.34 -10.06
N ARG A 158 -36.93 -10.18 -9.84
CA ARG A 158 -36.30 -8.98 -9.26
C ARG A 158 -37.05 -8.53 -8.01
N VAL A 159 -36.36 -8.43 -6.88
CA VAL A 159 -36.89 -7.85 -5.63
C VAL A 159 -36.09 -6.61 -5.30
N ILE A 160 -36.78 -5.47 -5.21
CA ILE A 160 -36.17 -4.16 -4.96
C ILE A 160 -36.83 -3.52 -3.74
N ASN A 161 -36.07 -3.36 -2.67
CA ASN A 161 -36.52 -2.79 -1.40
C ASN A 161 -36.16 -1.30 -1.31
N ILE A 162 -37.13 -0.42 -1.09
CA ILE A 162 -36.84 1.00 -0.85
C ILE A 162 -36.46 1.22 0.63
N SER A 163 -35.17 1.41 0.84
CA SER A 163 -34.53 1.70 2.13
C SER A 163 -34.31 3.21 2.31
N SER A 164 -33.57 3.62 3.34
CA SER A 164 -33.18 5.02 3.59
C SER A 164 -31.72 5.10 3.99
N ILE A 165 -31.08 6.24 3.69
CA ILE A 165 -29.73 6.56 4.21
C ILE A 165 -29.66 6.47 5.74
N ALA A 166 -30.78 6.65 6.46
CA ALA A 166 -30.88 6.44 7.90
C ALA A 166 -30.50 5.00 8.32
N GLY A 167 -30.67 4.00 7.46
CA GLY A 167 -30.24 2.62 7.72
C GLY A 167 -28.73 2.39 7.63
N LYS A 168 -27.97 3.36 7.10
CA LYS A 168 -26.52 3.27 6.87
C LYS A 168 -25.67 3.97 7.91
N GLN A 169 -26.29 4.69 8.84
CA GLN A 169 -25.59 5.60 9.74
C GLN A 169 -26.17 5.59 11.16
N GLY A 170 -25.37 6.06 12.12
CA GLY A 170 -25.89 6.38 13.46
C GLY A 170 -26.82 7.57 13.38
N ASN A 171 -28.02 7.46 13.98
CA ASN A 171 -29.06 8.48 13.93
C ASN A 171 -29.28 9.08 15.32
N ARG A 172 -29.69 10.35 15.37
CA ARG A 172 -30.19 11.03 16.57
C ARG A 172 -31.72 11.09 16.55
N ASP A 173 -32.31 11.43 17.70
CA ASP A 173 -33.75 11.70 17.77
C ASP A 173 -34.17 12.76 16.74
N PRO A 174 -35.38 12.64 16.15
CA PRO A 174 -36.42 11.64 16.41
C PRO A 174 -36.45 10.44 15.44
N ILE A 175 -35.39 10.18 14.67
CA ILE A 175 -35.40 9.13 13.61
C ILE A 175 -34.60 7.86 13.97
N MET A 176 -34.23 7.70 15.24
CA MET A 176 -33.41 6.57 15.72
C MET A 176 -34.05 5.22 15.40
N THR A 177 -35.31 5.06 15.77
CA THR A 177 -36.09 3.83 15.58
C THR A 177 -36.35 3.57 14.09
N TYR A 178 -36.66 4.62 13.31
CA TYR A 178 -36.80 4.54 11.86
C TYR A 178 -35.54 4.03 11.16
N GLY A 179 -34.37 4.58 11.50
CA GLY A 179 -33.09 4.12 10.98
C GLY A 179 -32.82 2.65 11.27
N ALA A 180 -33.12 2.19 12.49
CA ALA A 180 -32.99 0.78 12.86
C ALA A 180 -33.85 -0.14 11.97
N SER A 181 -35.10 0.24 11.68
CA SER A 181 -35.98 -0.54 10.80
C SER A 181 -35.44 -0.65 9.37
N LYS A 182 -34.83 0.41 8.84
CA LYS A 182 -34.25 0.42 7.49
C LYS A 182 -32.94 -0.38 7.43
N ALA A 183 -32.11 -0.32 8.47
CA ALA A 183 -30.92 -1.18 8.60
C ALA A 183 -31.30 -2.68 8.61
N ALA A 184 -32.38 -3.04 9.30
CA ALA A 184 -32.89 -4.40 9.32
C ALA A 184 -33.35 -4.87 7.93
N LEU A 185 -34.10 -4.04 7.19
CA LEU A 185 -34.54 -4.36 5.82
C LEU A 185 -33.37 -4.62 4.86
N GLU A 186 -32.31 -3.83 4.94
CA GLU A 186 -31.12 -4.04 4.10
C GLU A 186 -30.35 -5.30 4.49
N SER A 187 -30.32 -5.64 5.79
CA SER A 187 -29.75 -6.91 6.26
C SER A 187 -30.50 -8.10 5.65
N PHE A 188 -31.83 -8.09 5.72
CA PHE A 188 -32.65 -9.13 5.08
C PHE A 188 -32.44 -9.20 3.58
N THR A 189 -32.32 -8.06 2.90
CA THR A 189 -32.05 -8.00 1.45
C THR A 189 -30.79 -8.78 1.08
N ARG A 190 -29.68 -8.58 1.82
CA ARG A 190 -28.43 -9.32 1.62
C ARG A 190 -28.58 -10.82 1.91
N SER A 191 -29.30 -11.16 2.97
CA SER A 191 -29.54 -12.57 3.32
C SER A 191 -30.38 -13.31 2.27
N PHE A 192 -31.39 -12.66 1.67
CA PHE A 192 -32.16 -13.24 0.58
C PHE A 192 -31.32 -13.42 -0.69
N ALA A 193 -30.46 -12.45 -1.01
CA ALA A 193 -29.52 -12.54 -2.12
C ALA A 193 -28.59 -13.76 -1.99
N GLU A 194 -27.96 -13.92 -0.82
CA GLU A 194 -27.05 -15.04 -0.56
C GLU A 194 -27.77 -16.40 -0.70
N GLN A 195 -28.97 -16.50 -0.15
CA GLN A 195 -29.69 -17.77 -0.10
C GLN A 195 -30.31 -18.19 -1.44
N TYR A 196 -30.85 -17.26 -2.23
CA TYR A 196 -31.77 -17.60 -3.33
C TYR A 196 -31.29 -17.20 -4.73
N SER A 197 -30.22 -16.41 -4.85
CA SER A 197 -29.77 -15.95 -6.17
C SER A 197 -29.11 -17.03 -7.01
N ALA A 198 -28.30 -17.91 -6.41
CA ALA A 198 -27.65 -19.01 -7.13
C ALA A 198 -28.64 -20.06 -7.65
N GLN A 199 -29.77 -20.26 -6.94
CA GLN A 199 -30.73 -21.32 -7.25
C GLN A 199 -31.78 -20.90 -8.28
N LYS A 200 -32.18 -19.62 -8.29
CA LYS A 200 -33.31 -19.11 -9.11
C LYS A 200 -32.94 -17.92 -10.01
N GLY A 201 -31.68 -17.50 -10.05
CA GLY A 201 -31.26 -16.30 -10.83
C GLY A 201 -31.98 -15.01 -10.42
N MET A 202 -32.55 -15.00 -9.22
CA MET A 202 -33.27 -13.86 -8.68
C MET A 202 -32.27 -12.85 -8.12
N THR A 203 -32.57 -11.55 -8.25
CA THR A 203 -31.78 -10.52 -7.58
C THR A 203 -32.57 -9.84 -6.48
N PHE A 204 -31.90 -9.58 -5.37
CA PHE A 204 -32.46 -8.89 -4.21
C PHE A 204 -31.58 -7.68 -3.94
N ASN A 205 -32.13 -6.49 -4.13
CA ASN A 205 -31.41 -5.24 -3.94
C ASN A 205 -32.23 -4.29 -3.10
N SER A 206 -31.56 -3.34 -2.48
CA SER A 206 -32.19 -2.23 -1.79
C SER A 206 -31.67 -0.90 -2.32
N VAL A 207 -32.53 0.11 -2.39
CA VAL A 207 -32.17 1.47 -2.74
C VAL A 207 -32.28 2.34 -1.49
N SER A 208 -31.17 2.83 -0.96
CA SER A 208 -31.13 3.67 0.25
C SER A 208 -31.31 5.12 -0.15
N VAL A 209 -32.55 5.63 0.00
CA VAL A 209 -32.89 7.00 -0.45
C VAL A 209 -32.52 8.06 0.59
N GLY A 210 -32.03 9.20 0.11
CA GLY A 210 -31.85 10.43 0.89
C GLY A 210 -33.11 11.30 0.90
N PRO A 211 -33.03 12.55 1.40
CA PRO A 211 -34.13 13.52 1.34
C PRO A 211 -34.72 13.62 -0.08
N THR A 212 -36.01 13.30 -0.22
CA THR A 212 -36.70 13.24 -1.51
C THR A 212 -38.04 13.98 -1.42
N ALA A 213 -38.38 14.77 -2.45
CA ALA A 213 -39.60 15.57 -2.54
C ALA A 213 -40.86 14.68 -2.51
N THR A 214 -41.35 14.42 -1.30
CA THR A 214 -42.49 13.54 -1.00
C THR A 214 -43.29 14.14 0.14
N ASP A 215 -44.55 13.72 0.30
CA ASP A 215 -45.42 14.17 1.40
C ASP A 215 -44.77 13.96 2.78
N ALA A 216 -43.92 12.93 2.94
CA ALA A 216 -43.15 12.69 4.15
C ALA A 216 -42.12 13.79 4.42
N PHE A 217 -41.43 14.28 3.38
CA PHE A 217 -40.50 15.41 3.51
C PHE A 217 -41.23 16.74 3.74
N GLU A 218 -42.38 16.95 3.08
CA GLU A 218 -43.23 18.13 3.33
C GLU A 218 -43.83 18.14 4.75
N ASN A 219 -44.09 16.98 5.34
CA ASN A 219 -44.47 16.88 6.74
C ASN A 219 -43.28 17.10 7.68
N ALA A 220 -42.08 16.62 7.33
CA ALA A 220 -40.85 16.92 8.08
C ALA A 220 -40.56 18.43 8.13
N LYS A 221 -40.85 19.19 7.07
CA LYS A 221 -40.79 20.66 7.05
C LYS A 221 -41.68 21.35 8.09
N LYS A 222 -42.74 20.69 8.57
CA LYS A 222 -43.61 21.21 9.62
C LYS A 222 -43.07 20.92 11.03
N THR A 223 -42.13 19.98 11.15
CA THR A 223 -41.58 19.50 12.43
C THR A 223 -40.20 20.08 12.73
N PHE A 224 -39.39 20.36 11.70
CA PHE A 224 -38.04 20.91 11.86
C PHE A 224 -37.94 22.35 11.32
N PRO A 225 -37.05 23.20 11.87
CA PRO A 225 -36.80 24.53 11.33
C PRO A 225 -36.37 24.49 9.85
N ALA A 226 -36.81 25.45 9.04
CA ALA A 226 -36.49 25.50 7.61
C ALA A 226 -34.98 25.52 7.33
N ASP A 227 -34.22 26.34 8.08
CA ASP A 227 -32.77 26.43 7.96
C ASP A 227 -32.05 25.12 8.31
N PHE A 228 -32.61 24.35 9.26
CA PHE A 228 -32.06 23.06 9.66
C PHE A 228 -32.22 22.02 8.55
N LEU A 229 -33.37 21.99 7.87
CA LEU A 229 -33.62 21.05 6.78
C LEU A 229 -32.82 21.40 5.53
N ASP A 230 -32.70 22.69 5.20
CA ASP A 230 -31.90 23.15 4.08
C ASP A 230 -30.41 22.85 4.29
N GLN A 231 -29.92 23.03 5.52
CA GLN A 231 -28.55 22.64 5.88
C GLN A 231 -28.37 21.12 5.83
N GLN A 232 -29.33 20.34 6.34
CA GLN A 232 -29.29 18.87 6.23
C GLN A 232 -29.26 18.37 4.79
N VAL A 233 -30.04 19.00 3.89
CA VAL A 233 -30.03 18.65 2.46
C VAL A 233 -28.66 18.93 1.86
N LYS A 234 -28.02 20.06 2.19
CA LYS A 234 -26.65 20.37 1.76
C LYS A 234 -25.61 19.39 2.33
N ASP A 235 -25.78 18.97 3.58
CA ASP A 235 -24.83 18.11 4.27
C ASP A 235 -24.94 16.63 3.82
N ILE A 236 -26.16 16.15 3.52
CA ILE A 236 -26.42 14.74 3.22
C ILE A 236 -26.35 14.44 1.72
N THR A 237 -26.62 15.43 0.86
CA THR A 237 -26.66 15.22 -0.61
C THR A 237 -25.44 15.82 -1.30
N ALA A 238 -24.67 15.02 -2.05
CA ALA A 238 -23.53 15.53 -2.83
C ALA A 238 -23.94 16.56 -3.90
N ALA A 239 -25.18 16.52 -4.38
CA ALA A 239 -25.71 17.48 -5.34
C ALA A 239 -26.26 18.78 -4.69
N ALA A 240 -26.18 18.90 -3.36
CA ALA A 240 -26.73 20.01 -2.57
C ALA A 240 -28.18 20.35 -2.93
N ARG A 241 -28.99 19.33 -3.28
CA ARG A 241 -30.41 19.46 -3.64
C ARG A 241 -31.21 18.28 -3.10
N ILE A 242 -32.51 18.50 -2.93
CA ILE A 242 -33.45 17.42 -2.66
C ILE A 242 -33.54 16.50 -3.89
N GLY A 243 -33.68 15.20 -3.66
CA GLY A 243 -33.98 14.23 -4.71
C GLY A 243 -35.43 14.35 -5.18
N GLU A 244 -35.69 14.02 -6.43
CA GLU A 244 -37.04 13.89 -6.98
C GLU A 244 -37.48 12.41 -7.01
N PRO A 245 -38.77 12.08 -6.94
CA PRO A 245 -39.23 10.69 -7.11
C PRO A 245 -38.72 10.01 -8.39
N GLU A 246 -38.53 10.78 -9.46
CA GLU A 246 -38.02 10.29 -10.75
C GLU A 246 -36.55 9.89 -10.68
N ASP A 247 -35.76 10.58 -9.85
CA ASP A 247 -34.37 10.24 -9.59
C ASP A 247 -34.25 8.81 -9.04
N ILE A 248 -35.11 8.44 -8.08
CA ILE A 248 -35.16 7.07 -7.52
C ILE A 248 -35.66 6.07 -8.55
N ALA A 249 -36.64 6.48 -9.36
CA ALA A 249 -37.25 5.62 -10.38
C ALA A 249 -36.23 5.14 -11.43
N TYR A 250 -35.23 5.96 -11.79
CA TYR A 250 -34.18 5.57 -12.73
C TYR A 250 -33.32 4.41 -12.22
N ILE A 251 -32.91 4.44 -10.95
CA ILE A 251 -32.15 3.33 -10.36
C ILE A 251 -33.00 2.07 -10.32
N VAL A 252 -34.24 2.20 -9.86
CA VAL A 252 -35.15 1.06 -9.71
C VAL A 252 -35.43 0.46 -11.09
N GLY A 253 -35.57 1.29 -12.13
CA GLY A 253 -35.64 0.86 -13.53
C GLY A 253 -34.41 0.07 -13.96
N PHE A 254 -33.19 0.56 -13.69
CA PHE A 254 -31.96 -0.16 -13.97
C PHE A 254 -31.91 -1.51 -13.24
N LEU A 255 -32.18 -1.55 -11.94
CA LEU A 255 -32.16 -2.79 -11.13
C LEU A 255 -33.24 -3.80 -11.56
N ALA A 256 -34.37 -3.33 -12.10
CA ALA A 256 -35.45 -4.18 -12.62
C ALA A 256 -35.17 -4.72 -14.04
N SER A 257 -34.29 -4.06 -14.78
CA SER A 257 -33.94 -4.40 -16.16
C SER A 257 -32.96 -5.58 -16.27
N GLU A 258 -32.73 -6.06 -17.49
CA GLU A 258 -31.72 -7.09 -17.73
C GLU A 258 -30.29 -6.56 -17.58
N GLU A 259 -30.07 -5.27 -17.77
CA GLU A 259 -28.79 -4.62 -17.55
C GLU A 259 -28.39 -4.62 -16.06
N GLY A 260 -29.38 -4.64 -15.16
CA GLY A 260 -29.20 -4.79 -13.72
C GLY A 260 -29.01 -6.23 -13.24
N ARG A 261 -29.00 -7.24 -14.13
CA ARG A 261 -29.04 -8.68 -13.75
C ARG A 261 -27.85 -9.17 -12.91
N TRP A 262 -26.74 -8.43 -12.88
CA TRP A 262 -25.55 -8.77 -12.08
C TRP A 262 -25.44 -7.96 -10.78
N VAL A 263 -26.36 -7.03 -10.54
CA VAL A 263 -26.43 -6.30 -9.26
C VAL A 263 -27.31 -7.11 -8.32
N ASN A 264 -26.71 -7.63 -7.26
CA ASN A 264 -27.39 -8.50 -6.31
C ASN A 264 -26.81 -8.35 -4.89
N GLY A 265 -27.68 -8.41 -3.87
CA GLY A 265 -27.31 -8.12 -2.49
C GLY A 265 -26.89 -6.67 -2.26
N ALA A 266 -27.06 -5.80 -3.26
CA ALA A 266 -26.57 -4.44 -3.19
C ALA A 266 -27.53 -3.56 -2.39
N ALA A 267 -26.96 -2.67 -1.58
CA ALA A 267 -27.66 -1.52 -1.02
C ALA A 267 -27.17 -0.27 -1.76
N VAL A 268 -27.82 0.02 -2.89
CA VAL A 268 -27.45 1.12 -3.78
C VAL A 268 -27.83 2.43 -3.11
N ILE A 269 -26.83 3.27 -2.84
CA ILE A 269 -27.04 4.58 -2.22
C ILE A 269 -27.20 5.60 -3.33
N TRP A 270 -28.36 6.26 -3.39
CA TRP A 270 -28.66 7.22 -4.45
C TRP A 270 -28.07 8.61 -4.19
N CYS A 271 -27.85 8.97 -2.92
CA CYS A 271 -27.22 10.21 -2.52
C CYS A 271 -26.27 9.90 -1.37
N THR A 272 -25.01 9.57 -1.66
CA THR A 272 -23.95 9.73 -0.66
C THR A 272 -23.56 11.20 -0.59
N MET A 273 -23.18 11.57 0.63
CA MET A 273 -22.70 12.87 1.07
C MET A 273 -21.57 13.40 0.18
N GLY A 274 -21.59 14.70 -0.07
CA GLY A 274 -20.34 15.43 -0.28
C GLY A 274 -19.52 15.25 1.00
N ALA A 275 -18.30 14.73 0.85
CA ALA A 275 -17.47 14.17 1.90
C ALA A 275 -17.90 12.76 2.35
N GLU A 276 -16.96 11.81 2.21
CA GLU A 276 -16.72 10.78 3.23
C GLU A 276 -17.14 11.34 4.59
N ARG A 277 -17.84 10.55 5.42
CA ARG A 277 -17.94 10.89 6.85
C ARG A 277 -16.56 11.32 7.28
N ASN A 278 -16.45 12.61 7.54
CA ASN A 278 -15.32 13.20 8.16
C ASN A 278 -15.31 12.50 9.51
N ASP A 279 -14.51 11.44 9.64
CA ASP A 279 -14.13 10.90 10.94
C ASP A 279 -13.40 11.99 11.77
N SER A 280 -13.32 13.23 11.28
CA SER A 280 -13.02 14.42 12.07
C SER A 280 -14.08 14.77 13.11
N ALA A 281 -15.24 14.09 13.18
CA ALA A 281 -16.29 14.39 14.16
C ALA A 281 -16.60 13.26 15.17
N MET A 282 -15.69 12.30 15.34
CA MET A 282 -15.34 11.90 16.71
C MET A 282 -14.02 12.57 17.00
N GLU A 283 -14.06 13.87 17.32
CA GLU A 283 -12.97 14.46 18.07
C GLU A 283 -12.78 13.58 19.30
N ALA A 284 -11.69 12.81 19.32
CA ALA A 284 -11.01 12.61 20.58
C ALA A 284 -10.86 14.03 21.16
N PRO A 285 -11.27 14.28 22.42
CA PRO A 285 -11.20 15.62 22.98
C PRO A 285 -9.81 16.18 22.66
N PRO A 286 -9.69 17.41 22.13
CA PRO A 286 -8.40 17.95 21.70
C PRO A 286 -7.43 17.74 22.86
N ARG A 287 -6.39 16.92 22.64
CA ARG A 287 -5.35 16.75 23.64
C ARG A 287 -4.81 18.15 23.89
N LYS A 288 -4.85 18.56 25.16
CA LYS A 288 -4.37 19.88 25.58
C LYS A 288 -2.97 20.08 25.00
N LEU A 289 -2.82 21.07 24.13
CA LEU A 289 -1.51 21.40 23.56
C LEU A 289 -0.58 21.85 24.68
N VAL A 290 0.68 21.50 24.55
CA VAL A 290 1.73 21.93 25.46
C VAL A 290 1.90 23.45 25.31
N ASN A 291 1.87 24.16 26.44
CA ASN A 291 2.24 25.56 26.49
C ASN A 291 3.77 25.67 26.42
N ILE A 292 4.30 25.91 25.23
CA ILE A 292 5.75 25.91 24.95
C ILE A 292 6.47 26.96 25.80
N GLU A 293 5.96 28.19 25.87
CA GLU A 293 6.61 29.25 26.68
C GLU A 293 6.64 28.88 28.15
N HIS A 294 5.54 28.32 28.69
CA HIS A 294 5.51 27.88 30.09
C HIS A 294 6.58 26.83 30.38
N VAL A 295 6.76 25.84 29.49
CA VAL A 295 7.83 24.83 29.65
C VAL A 295 9.20 25.50 29.58
N LEU A 296 9.45 26.37 28.60
CA LEU A 296 10.76 27.00 28.41
C LEU A 296 11.11 27.97 29.55
N GLU A 297 10.14 28.66 30.14
CA GLU A 297 10.37 29.57 31.27
C GLU A 297 10.59 28.84 32.59
N ASN A 298 9.92 27.69 32.79
CA ASN A 298 9.85 27.03 34.10
C ASN A 298 10.66 25.74 34.21
N ALA A 299 11.01 25.09 33.10
CA ALA A 299 11.87 23.90 33.10
C ALA A 299 13.33 24.27 33.41
N THR A 300 13.95 23.46 34.24
CA THR A 300 15.39 23.52 34.49
C THR A 300 16.19 23.21 33.23
N LEU A 301 17.45 23.64 33.20
CA LEU A 301 18.35 23.33 32.08
C LEU A 301 18.46 21.81 31.83
N ALA A 302 18.49 21.00 32.89
CA ALA A 302 18.57 19.54 32.78
C ALA A 302 17.29 18.94 32.16
N GLU A 303 16.11 19.42 32.56
CA GLU A 303 14.83 18.99 31.95
C GLU A 303 14.77 19.38 30.47
N LYS A 304 15.20 20.59 30.10
CA LYS A 304 15.28 21.00 28.69
C LYS A 304 16.24 20.13 27.89
N ILE A 305 17.41 19.80 28.43
CA ILE A 305 18.38 18.91 27.79
C ILE A 305 17.80 17.50 27.61
N SER A 306 17.02 17.00 28.57
CA SER A 306 16.40 15.66 28.47
C SER A 306 15.42 15.54 27.30
N LEU A 307 14.72 16.63 26.93
CA LEU A 307 13.85 16.67 25.75
C LEU A 307 14.63 16.48 24.43
N LEU A 308 15.93 16.80 24.42
CA LEU A 308 16.75 16.77 23.23
C LEU A 308 17.23 15.35 22.89
N ALA A 309 16.78 14.31 23.56
CA ALA A 309 17.06 12.92 23.19
C ALA A 309 15.81 12.05 23.34
N GLY A 310 15.81 10.91 22.64
CA GLY A 310 14.83 9.86 22.90
C GLY A 310 14.96 9.32 24.33
N SER A 311 13.85 8.87 24.91
CA SER A 311 13.85 8.16 26.20
C SER A 311 14.15 6.67 26.03
N ASP A 312 13.84 6.13 24.86
CA ASP A 312 14.18 4.78 24.44
C ASP A 312 14.36 4.71 22.93
N PHE A 313 14.29 3.50 22.37
CA PHE A 313 14.49 3.26 20.96
C PHE A 313 13.44 3.94 20.08
N TRP A 314 12.24 4.25 20.57
CA TRP A 314 11.09 4.65 19.76
C TRP A 314 10.37 5.92 20.26
N HIS A 315 10.66 6.37 21.48
CA HIS A 315 9.91 7.45 22.12
C HIS A 315 10.77 8.69 22.38
N SER A 316 10.19 9.87 22.20
CA SER A 316 10.75 11.11 22.77
C SER A 316 10.67 11.08 24.30
N THR A 317 11.43 11.95 24.96
CA THR A 317 11.39 12.09 26.43
C THR A 317 10.16 12.90 26.88
N PRO A 318 9.33 12.35 27.79
CA PRO A 318 8.22 13.10 28.38
C PRO A 318 8.68 14.01 29.53
N LEU A 319 7.92 15.08 29.81
CA LEU A 319 7.99 15.87 31.04
C LEU A 319 6.58 15.99 31.65
N PRO A 320 6.13 15.00 32.44
CA PRO A 320 4.76 14.94 32.94
C PRO A 320 4.34 16.15 33.78
N GLN A 321 5.27 16.75 34.53
CA GLN A 321 5.04 17.94 35.36
C GLN A 321 4.69 19.20 34.55
N TYR A 322 4.97 19.21 33.24
CA TYR A 322 4.60 20.29 32.32
C TYR A 322 3.60 19.82 31.25
N ASP A 323 2.90 18.70 31.47
CA ASP A 323 1.97 18.09 30.52
C ASP A 323 2.61 17.70 29.16
N VAL A 324 3.92 17.43 29.09
CA VAL A 324 4.61 17.02 27.85
C VAL A 324 4.58 15.49 27.72
N PRO A 325 3.79 14.90 26.80
CA PRO A 325 3.77 13.45 26.59
C PRO A 325 4.97 12.96 25.77
N ALA A 326 5.21 11.65 25.81
CA ALA A 326 6.13 11.00 24.90
C ALA A 326 5.49 10.82 23.51
N VAL A 327 6.24 11.14 22.47
CA VAL A 327 5.85 10.93 21.07
C VAL A 327 6.51 9.65 20.58
N LYS A 328 5.70 8.75 20.03
CA LYS A 328 6.13 7.45 19.52
C LYS A 328 6.40 7.48 18.01
N CYS A 329 7.58 7.01 17.62
CA CYS A 329 8.01 6.80 16.25
C CYS A 329 7.98 5.31 15.86
N THR A 330 7.88 5.01 14.57
CA THR A 330 7.99 3.64 14.03
C THR A 330 8.57 3.66 12.62
N ASP A 331 9.45 2.70 12.32
CA ASP A 331 9.80 2.39 10.94
C ASP A 331 8.65 1.66 10.23
N GLY A 332 8.60 1.64 8.90
CA GLY A 332 9.42 2.40 7.96
C GLY A 332 8.74 2.50 6.59
N PRO A 333 9.50 2.76 5.53
CA PRO A 333 8.97 3.31 4.27
C PRO A 333 8.00 2.41 3.49
N ASN A 334 7.90 1.13 3.83
CA ASN A 334 7.02 0.15 3.20
C ASN A 334 6.11 -0.61 4.20
N GLY A 335 5.85 -0.02 5.36
CA GLY A 335 4.87 -0.51 6.34
C GLY A 335 5.23 -0.11 7.78
N VAL A 336 4.37 -0.39 8.74
CA VAL A 336 4.50 0.14 10.12
C VAL A 336 4.87 -0.97 11.10
N ARG A 337 6.16 -1.15 11.41
CA ARG A 337 6.64 -2.26 12.25
C ARG A 337 6.11 -2.20 13.69
N GLY A 338 5.98 -1.00 14.25
CA GLY A 338 5.74 -0.79 15.68
C GLY A 338 7.03 -0.58 16.47
N SER A 339 6.92 -0.69 17.79
CA SER A 339 7.98 -0.37 18.75
C SER A 339 8.78 -1.57 19.24
N ARG A 340 8.79 -2.68 18.50
CA ARG A 340 9.49 -3.91 18.89
C ARG A 340 10.17 -4.60 17.71
N PHE A 341 11.38 -5.11 17.94
CA PHE A 341 12.04 -6.10 17.09
C PHE A 341 11.75 -7.52 17.57
N PHE A 342 11.67 -7.74 18.88
CA PHE A 342 11.29 -9.02 19.44
C PHE A 342 9.77 -9.22 19.44
N ASN A 343 9.30 -10.26 18.76
CA ASN A 343 7.89 -10.62 18.63
C ASN A 343 6.96 -9.43 18.29
N PRO A 344 7.23 -8.71 17.18
CA PRO A 344 6.43 -7.55 16.80
C PRO A 344 5.00 -7.94 16.47
N VAL A 345 4.07 -7.00 16.71
CA VAL A 345 2.69 -7.12 16.25
C VAL A 345 2.69 -7.05 14.72
N PRO A 346 2.06 -8.01 14.01
CA PRO A 346 2.00 -7.99 12.56
C PRO A 346 1.44 -6.67 11.98
N ALA A 347 1.88 -6.30 10.79
CA ALA A 347 1.46 -5.10 10.09
C ALA A 347 1.27 -5.34 8.59
N LEU A 348 0.70 -4.37 7.88
CA LEU A 348 0.67 -4.40 6.42
C LEU A 348 2.05 -4.04 5.85
N CYS A 349 2.59 -4.87 4.96
CA CYS A 349 3.74 -4.54 4.14
C CYS A 349 3.28 -4.19 2.72
N ILE A 350 3.53 -2.96 2.29
CA ILE A 350 3.30 -2.49 0.91
C ILE A 350 4.55 -2.74 0.05
N PRO A 351 4.50 -2.59 -1.29
CA PRO A 351 5.69 -2.74 -2.12
C PRO A 351 6.86 -1.86 -1.67
N CYS A 352 8.09 -2.31 -1.92
CA CYS A 352 9.29 -1.51 -1.61
C CYS A 352 9.33 -0.20 -2.40
N GLY A 353 10.14 0.76 -1.94
CA GLY A 353 10.24 2.11 -2.54
C GLY A 353 10.45 2.08 -4.06
N SER A 354 11.35 1.23 -4.55
CA SER A 354 11.59 1.07 -6.00
C SER A 354 10.37 0.51 -6.75
N GLY A 355 9.63 -0.40 -6.13
CA GLY A 355 8.35 -0.87 -6.68
C GLY A 355 7.30 0.24 -6.72
N LEU A 356 7.19 1.04 -5.65
CA LEU A 356 6.31 2.22 -5.62
C LEU A 356 6.73 3.26 -6.66
N GLY A 357 8.04 3.46 -6.85
CA GLY A 357 8.63 4.27 -7.90
C GLY A 357 8.20 3.82 -9.29
N ALA A 358 8.12 2.52 -9.50
CA ALA A 358 7.71 1.93 -10.77
C ALA A 358 6.23 2.18 -11.11
N THR A 359 5.41 2.63 -10.16
CA THR A 359 4.00 2.94 -10.43
C THR A 359 3.82 4.22 -11.24
N TRP A 360 4.73 5.21 -11.07
CA TRP A 360 4.61 6.57 -11.60
C TRP A 360 3.21 7.20 -11.37
N ASN A 361 2.60 6.88 -10.23
CA ASN A 361 1.19 7.20 -9.93
C ASN A 361 1.08 7.98 -8.61
N PRO A 362 1.24 9.31 -8.63
CA PRO A 362 1.20 10.15 -7.42
C PRO A 362 -0.10 10.01 -6.64
N GLU A 363 -1.22 9.80 -7.34
CA GLU A 363 -2.54 9.61 -6.73
C GLU A 363 -2.64 8.28 -5.96
N LEU A 364 -2.12 7.19 -6.53
CA LEU A 364 -2.07 5.90 -5.84
C LEU A 364 -1.07 5.90 -4.67
N ILE A 365 0.06 6.61 -4.81
CA ILE A 365 1.04 6.76 -3.74
C ILE A 365 0.49 7.58 -2.56
N GLU A 366 -0.37 8.57 -2.81
CA GLU A 366 -1.09 9.25 -1.74
C GLU A 366 -2.04 8.29 -1.00
N GLN A 367 -2.72 7.39 -1.71
CA GLN A 367 -3.55 6.36 -1.08
C GLN A 367 -2.73 5.39 -0.23
N ALA A 368 -1.53 5.01 -0.68
CA ALA A 368 -0.59 4.24 0.14
C ALA A 368 -0.22 4.98 1.43
N GLY A 369 -0.01 6.30 1.36
CA GLY A 369 0.23 7.13 2.54
C GLY A 369 -0.94 7.10 3.53
N LYS A 370 -2.19 7.22 3.04
CA LYS A 370 -3.40 7.13 3.88
C LYS A 370 -3.50 5.78 4.57
N LEU A 371 -3.13 4.71 3.87
CA LEU A 371 -3.09 3.36 4.42
C LEU A 371 -2.04 3.22 5.53
N LEU A 372 -0.83 3.74 5.30
CA LEU A 372 0.24 3.77 6.31
C LEU A 372 -0.14 4.59 7.55
N SER A 373 -0.91 5.68 7.39
CA SER A 373 -1.43 6.43 8.54
C SER A 373 -2.41 5.59 9.38
N LYS A 374 -3.30 4.81 8.74
CA LYS A 374 -4.20 3.87 9.46
C LYS A 374 -3.41 2.76 10.18
N GLU A 375 -2.31 2.29 9.59
CA GLU A 375 -1.42 1.33 10.25
C GLU A 375 -0.66 1.96 11.44
N CYS A 376 -0.23 3.23 11.33
CA CYS A 376 0.34 3.98 12.45
C CYS A 376 -0.65 4.13 13.60
N GLU A 377 -1.92 4.42 13.28
CA GLU A 377 -3.00 4.46 14.26
C GLU A 377 -3.14 3.12 15.00
N ALA A 378 -3.16 1.99 14.28
CA ALA A 378 -3.22 0.65 14.88
C ALA A 378 -1.98 0.31 15.72
N LYS A 379 -0.81 0.88 15.39
CA LYS A 379 0.45 0.71 16.14
C LYS A 379 0.66 1.79 17.21
N GLY A 380 -0.31 2.67 17.44
CA GLY A 380 -0.20 3.77 18.40
C GLY A 380 0.95 4.75 18.13
N ALA A 381 1.41 4.82 16.89
CA ALA A 381 2.56 5.62 16.48
C ALA A 381 2.13 6.99 15.94
N HIS A 382 2.81 8.03 16.39
CA HIS A 382 2.54 9.41 15.99
C HIS A 382 3.37 9.80 14.77
N VAL A 383 4.55 9.19 14.60
CA VAL A 383 5.49 9.47 13.52
C VAL A 383 5.84 8.21 12.75
N TRP A 384 5.66 8.28 11.44
CA TRP A 384 6.12 7.30 10.49
C TRP A 384 7.50 7.68 9.96
N LEU A 385 8.49 6.81 10.15
CA LEU A 385 9.88 7.05 9.73
C LEU A 385 10.08 6.74 8.25
N GLY A 386 9.44 7.55 7.41
CA GLY A 386 9.54 7.51 5.96
C GLY A 386 8.94 8.77 5.31
N PRO A 387 9.02 8.89 3.97
CA PRO A 387 9.64 7.94 3.06
C PRO A 387 11.17 8.07 3.01
N THR A 388 11.82 7.05 2.45
CA THR A 388 13.25 7.09 2.09
C THR A 388 13.40 7.59 0.65
N VAL A 389 14.21 8.63 0.42
CA VAL A 389 14.30 9.32 -0.89
C VAL A 389 15.75 9.54 -1.37
N ASN A 390 16.70 8.83 -0.78
CA ASN A 390 18.09 8.80 -1.27
C ASN A 390 18.14 8.32 -2.74
N ILE A 391 19.16 8.73 -3.49
CA ILE A 391 19.20 8.47 -4.94
C ILE A 391 19.82 7.10 -5.19
N ILE A 392 19.20 6.31 -6.06
CA ILE A 392 19.74 5.02 -6.51
C ILE A 392 20.86 5.29 -7.52
N ARG A 393 21.99 5.78 -7.02
CA ARG A 393 23.17 6.18 -7.81
C ARG A 393 23.90 4.98 -8.42
N SER A 394 23.89 3.86 -7.71
CA SER A 394 24.53 2.60 -8.09
C SER A 394 23.51 1.48 -7.98
N PRO A 395 23.53 0.48 -8.89
CA PRO A 395 22.69 -0.70 -8.74
C PRO A 395 23.07 -1.51 -7.48
N LEU A 396 24.26 -1.31 -6.91
CA LEU A 396 24.75 -2.10 -5.79
C LEU A 396 24.27 -1.62 -4.40
N ASN A 397 23.56 -0.47 -4.35
CA ASN A 397 23.11 0.12 -3.09
C ASN A 397 22.27 -0.87 -2.27
N GLY A 398 22.75 -1.17 -1.05
CA GLY A 398 22.09 -2.09 -0.12
C GLY A 398 20.67 -1.69 0.24
N ARG A 399 20.37 -0.38 0.28
CA ARG A 399 19.04 0.20 0.53
C ARG A 399 18.41 0.83 -0.71
N GLY A 400 18.95 0.58 -1.92
CA GLY A 400 18.35 1.12 -3.14
C GLY A 400 16.90 0.68 -3.33
N PHE A 401 16.54 -0.53 -2.87
CA PHE A 401 15.16 -1.02 -2.85
C PHE A 401 14.19 -0.15 -2.06
N GLU A 402 14.70 0.57 -1.05
CA GLU A 402 13.94 1.36 -0.08
C GLU A 402 13.60 2.76 -0.61
N SER A 403 14.38 3.25 -1.57
CA SER A 403 14.18 4.53 -2.26
C SER A 403 13.34 4.39 -3.53
N PHE A 404 12.75 5.48 -4.03
CA PHE A 404 11.88 5.45 -5.21
C PHE A 404 12.59 5.28 -6.55
N SER A 405 13.64 6.07 -6.83
CA SER A 405 14.15 6.24 -8.20
C SER A 405 15.61 6.72 -8.26
N GLU A 406 16.25 6.52 -9.40
CA GLU A 406 17.51 7.21 -9.75
C GLU A 406 17.28 8.69 -10.17
N ASP A 407 16.04 9.04 -10.51
CA ASP A 407 15.64 10.37 -10.92
C ASP A 407 15.08 11.20 -9.76
N PRO A 408 15.65 12.38 -9.49
CA PRO A 408 15.24 13.21 -8.36
C PRO A 408 13.84 13.81 -8.48
N HIS A 409 13.36 14.07 -9.70
CA HIS A 409 12.03 14.63 -9.92
C HIS A 409 10.96 13.58 -9.62
N LEU A 410 11.12 12.36 -10.14
CA LEU A 410 10.22 11.25 -9.81
C LEU A 410 10.22 10.97 -8.30
N SER A 411 11.40 10.84 -7.68
CA SER A 411 11.52 10.60 -6.24
C SER A 411 10.84 11.69 -5.41
N GLY A 412 11.05 12.97 -5.76
CA GLY A 412 10.46 14.10 -5.04
C GLY A 412 8.93 14.16 -5.13
N ILE A 413 8.37 13.95 -6.32
CA ILE A 413 6.90 13.98 -6.53
C ILE A 413 6.23 12.85 -5.76
N LEU A 414 6.75 11.61 -5.84
CA LEU A 414 6.18 10.47 -5.13
C LEU A 414 6.35 10.59 -3.61
N ALA A 415 7.48 11.15 -3.15
CA ALA A 415 7.68 11.46 -1.73
C ALA A 415 6.65 12.48 -1.23
N GLY A 416 6.43 13.57 -1.97
CA GLY A 416 5.40 14.54 -1.64
C GLY A 416 4.00 13.91 -1.55
N SER A 417 3.65 13.03 -2.49
CA SER A 417 2.38 12.30 -2.48
C SER A 417 2.20 11.39 -1.26
N ILE A 418 3.19 10.55 -0.93
CA ILE A 418 3.04 9.62 0.21
C ILE A 418 2.98 10.39 1.53
N ILE A 419 3.74 11.49 1.67
CA ILE A 419 3.70 12.37 2.85
C ILE A 419 2.32 13.01 3.00
N LYS A 420 1.72 13.53 1.90
CA LYS A 420 0.34 14.06 1.94
C LYS A 420 -0.64 13.02 2.48
N GLY A 421 -0.54 11.78 1.99
CA GLY A 421 -1.38 10.68 2.45
C GLY A 421 -1.20 10.35 3.92
N VAL A 422 0.06 10.28 4.39
CA VAL A 422 0.36 9.98 5.80
C VAL A 422 -0.13 11.10 6.73
N GLN A 423 0.14 12.35 6.36
CA GLN A 423 -0.21 13.52 7.17
C GLN A 423 -1.71 13.86 7.13
N SER A 424 -2.50 13.27 6.23
CA SER A 424 -3.93 13.58 6.08
C SER A 424 -4.79 13.20 7.30
N ARG A 425 -4.25 12.41 8.24
CA ARG A 425 -4.92 12.03 9.50
C ARG A 425 -4.09 12.40 10.74
N GLY A 426 -3.16 13.34 10.61
CA GLY A 426 -2.34 13.87 11.69
C GLY A 426 -1.08 13.07 12.02
N THR A 427 -0.87 11.87 11.46
CA THR A 427 0.41 11.15 11.57
C THR A 427 1.52 11.96 10.90
N LEU A 428 2.65 12.17 11.57
CA LEU A 428 3.78 12.90 10.99
C LEU A 428 4.64 11.98 10.13
N ALA A 429 5.16 12.49 9.02
CA ALA A 429 6.14 11.79 8.20
C ALA A 429 7.56 12.31 8.48
N ALA A 430 8.55 11.41 8.61
CA ALA A 430 9.96 11.75 8.74
C ALA A 430 10.72 11.44 7.44
N LEU A 431 10.91 12.47 6.64
CA LEU A 431 11.59 12.39 5.35
C LEU A 431 13.08 12.08 5.54
N LYS A 432 13.58 11.01 4.91
CA LYS A 432 14.93 10.48 5.19
C LYS A 432 15.70 9.96 3.97
N HIS A 433 17.02 9.82 4.01
CA HIS A 433 17.95 10.36 5.04
C HIS A 433 18.64 11.57 4.44
N PHE A 434 18.50 12.71 5.09
CA PHE A 434 18.98 14.01 4.63
C PHE A 434 20.46 14.19 4.99
N VAL A 435 21.44 14.06 4.09
CA VAL A 435 21.36 13.78 2.65
C VAL A 435 22.56 12.94 2.19
N ALA A 436 22.47 12.38 0.98
CA ALA A 436 23.53 11.63 0.30
C ALA A 436 23.96 10.31 0.98
N ASN A 437 23.02 9.66 1.68
CA ASN A 437 23.19 8.30 2.19
C ASN A 437 22.85 7.26 1.10
N ASP A 438 23.62 7.26 0.00
CA ASP A 438 23.30 6.49 -1.20
C ASP A 438 24.08 5.16 -1.30
N GLN A 439 24.71 4.74 -0.19
CA GLN A 439 25.38 3.44 0.01
C GLN A 439 25.45 3.09 1.50
N GLU A 440 25.61 1.80 1.82
CA GLU A 440 25.70 1.33 3.21
C GLU A 440 27.15 1.16 3.71
N THR A 441 28.10 0.96 2.80
CA THR A 441 29.51 0.76 3.11
C THR A 441 30.06 1.95 3.88
N GLU A 442 30.48 1.70 5.12
CA GLU A 442 31.01 2.72 6.04
C GLU A 442 30.08 3.92 6.26
N LYS A 443 28.75 3.74 6.14
CA LYS A 443 27.78 4.86 6.16
C LYS A 443 27.92 5.83 7.34
N MET A 444 28.38 5.36 8.51
CA MET A 444 28.59 6.20 9.70
C MET A 444 29.85 7.09 9.64
N SER A 445 30.80 6.81 8.76
CA SER A 445 32.11 7.49 8.73
C SER A 445 32.52 8.02 7.36
N VAL A 446 31.94 7.50 6.28
CA VAL A 446 32.31 7.85 4.91
C VAL A 446 32.05 9.33 4.62
N ASP A 447 33.01 9.96 3.97
CA ASP A 447 32.94 11.34 3.49
C ASP A 447 32.59 11.41 2.00
N VAL A 448 31.38 11.87 1.73
CA VAL A 448 30.86 12.07 0.39
C VAL A 448 31.43 13.38 -0.18
N CYS A 449 32.38 13.22 -1.10
CA CYS A 449 32.99 14.28 -1.87
C CYS A 449 32.15 14.56 -3.12
N ILE A 450 31.33 15.61 -3.06
CA ILE A 450 30.33 15.96 -4.08
C ILE A 450 30.41 17.46 -4.41
N SER A 451 30.15 17.83 -5.67
CA SER A 451 30.01 19.24 -6.07
C SER A 451 28.70 19.84 -5.59
N ASP A 452 28.66 21.16 -5.37
CA ASP A 452 27.44 21.84 -4.91
C ASP A 452 26.33 21.74 -5.98
N ARG A 453 26.70 21.73 -7.27
CA ARG A 453 25.75 21.49 -8.36
C ARG A 453 25.09 20.11 -8.28
N ALA A 454 25.87 19.04 -8.14
CA ALA A 454 25.32 17.69 -8.07
C ALA A 454 24.49 17.51 -6.79
N LEU A 455 24.97 18.04 -5.66
CA LEU A 455 24.25 18.05 -4.39
C LEU A 455 22.86 18.68 -4.55
N ARG A 456 22.76 19.82 -5.23
CA ARG A 456 21.50 20.55 -5.46
C ARG A 456 20.58 19.89 -6.49
N GLU A 457 21.12 19.51 -7.65
CA GLU A 457 20.31 19.01 -8.78
C GLU A 457 19.84 17.57 -8.60
N ILE A 458 20.58 16.74 -7.85
CA ILE A 458 20.33 15.30 -7.73
C ILE A 458 19.90 14.93 -6.31
N TYR A 459 20.71 15.21 -5.29
CA TYR A 459 20.53 14.56 -3.98
C TYR A 459 19.62 15.36 -3.04
N LEU A 460 19.65 16.70 -3.10
CA LEU A 460 18.76 17.59 -2.36
C LEU A 460 17.41 17.79 -3.05
N MET A 461 17.36 17.69 -4.38
CA MET A 461 16.16 17.92 -5.18
C MET A 461 14.92 17.13 -4.73
N PRO A 462 14.97 15.81 -4.42
CA PRO A 462 13.79 15.09 -3.94
C PRO A 462 13.28 15.64 -2.60
N PHE A 463 14.18 16.06 -1.70
CA PHE A 463 13.81 16.70 -0.43
C PHE A 463 13.19 18.08 -0.67
N GLN A 464 13.76 18.86 -1.58
CA GLN A 464 13.26 20.17 -1.95
C GLN A 464 11.82 20.10 -2.48
N ILE A 465 11.55 19.18 -3.40
CA ILE A 465 10.22 18.94 -3.98
C ILE A 465 9.25 18.47 -2.91
N ALA A 466 9.63 17.49 -2.09
CA ALA A 466 8.78 16.97 -1.02
C ALA A 466 8.42 18.06 0.01
N LEU A 467 9.38 18.91 0.39
CA LEU A 467 9.16 20.05 1.28
C LEU A 467 8.15 21.03 0.71
N ARG A 468 8.36 21.47 -0.54
CA ARG A 468 7.47 22.38 -1.27
C ARG A 468 6.05 21.84 -1.37
N ASP A 469 5.91 20.57 -1.73
CA ASP A 469 4.63 20.02 -2.15
C ASP A 469 3.83 19.44 -0.98
N SER A 470 4.47 19.07 0.14
CA SER A 470 3.81 18.31 1.22
C SER A 470 4.10 18.79 2.64
N ASN A 471 5.06 19.70 2.85
CA ASN A 471 5.43 20.23 4.16
C ASN A 471 5.57 19.12 5.25
N PRO A 472 6.49 18.14 5.08
CA PRO A 472 6.77 17.15 6.11
C PRO A 472 7.12 17.86 7.42
N ARG A 473 6.67 17.32 8.54
CA ARG A 473 6.95 17.91 9.86
C ARG A 473 8.27 17.44 10.48
N VAL A 474 8.89 16.42 9.90
CA VAL A 474 10.15 15.85 10.41
C VAL A 474 11.12 15.58 9.25
N VAL A 475 12.39 15.92 9.44
CA VAL A 475 13.51 15.50 8.59
C VAL A 475 14.49 14.71 9.44
N MET A 476 14.93 13.56 8.94
CA MET A 476 15.96 12.73 9.58
C MET A 476 17.30 12.95 8.89
N SER A 477 18.32 13.39 9.63
CA SER A 477 19.67 13.57 9.10
C SER A 477 20.32 12.24 8.77
N SER A 478 21.19 12.20 7.77
CA SER A 478 21.92 11.00 7.38
C SER A 478 23.09 10.67 8.29
N TYR A 479 23.55 9.42 8.19
CA TYR A 479 24.74 8.93 8.88
C TYR A 479 26.05 9.54 8.37
N ASN A 480 26.17 9.78 7.08
CA ASN A 480 27.44 10.07 6.42
C ASN A 480 27.91 11.52 6.62
N LYS A 481 29.13 11.79 6.17
CA LYS A 481 29.63 13.15 5.98
C LYS A 481 29.38 13.61 4.55
N VAL A 482 29.29 14.92 4.38
CA VAL A 482 29.29 15.59 3.08
C VAL A 482 30.31 16.71 3.15
N GLN A 483 31.31 16.67 2.26
CA GLN A 483 32.41 17.66 2.23
C GLN A 483 33.12 17.82 3.58
N GLY A 484 33.41 16.71 4.27
CA GLY A 484 34.26 16.65 5.46
C GLY A 484 33.54 16.74 6.81
N LEU A 485 32.27 17.15 6.86
CA LEU A 485 31.47 17.22 8.09
C LEU A 485 30.31 16.24 8.06
N HIS A 486 30.01 15.61 9.19
CA HIS A 486 28.80 14.81 9.35
C HIS A 486 27.58 15.69 9.10
N VAL A 487 26.56 15.17 8.43
CA VAL A 487 25.37 16.00 8.11
C VAL A 487 24.70 16.49 9.38
N SER A 488 24.69 15.69 10.44
CA SER A 488 24.24 16.06 11.80
C SER A 488 25.02 17.21 12.44
N GLU A 489 26.19 17.58 11.90
CA GLU A 489 27.09 18.61 12.44
C GLU A 489 27.33 19.76 11.44
N SER A 490 26.54 19.84 10.36
CA SER A 490 26.75 20.79 9.27
C SER A 490 25.72 21.93 9.28
N PRO A 491 26.08 23.13 9.79
CA PRO A 491 25.22 24.32 9.68
C PRO A 491 24.92 24.69 8.23
N LYS A 492 25.86 24.47 7.29
CA LYS A 492 25.64 24.72 5.85
C LYS A 492 24.43 23.96 5.34
N ILE A 493 24.29 22.69 5.73
CA ILE A 493 23.21 21.82 5.25
C ILE A 493 21.93 22.02 6.08
N LEU A 494 22.04 21.95 7.41
CA LEU A 494 20.87 21.95 8.30
C LEU A 494 20.31 23.36 8.52
N GLN A 495 21.15 24.39 8.66
CA GLN A 495 20.68 25.76 8.88
C GLN A 495 20.56 26.53 7.57
N ASP A 496 21.64 26.65 6.81
CA ASP A 496 21.65 27.57 5.66
C ASP A 496 20.74 27.09 4.53
N ILE A 497 20.81 25.81 4.16
CA ILE A 497 19.93 25.24 3.12
C ILE A 497 18.54 24.95 3.67
N LEU A 498 18.44 24.05 4.66
CA LEU A 498 17.14 23.52 5.08
C LEU A 498 16.27 24.56 5.81
N ARG A 499 16.80 25.25 6.84
CA ARG A 499 16.02 26.26 7.60
C ARG A 499 15.91 27.60 6.85
N LYS A 500 17.03 28.23 6.48
CA LYS A 500 17.05 29.62 5.99
C LYS A 500 16.62 29.71 4.52
N GLU A 501 17.16 28.87 3.65
CA GLU A 501 16.87 28.96 2.22
C GLU A 501 15.52 28.32 1.86
N TRP A 502 15.20 27.16 2.44
CA TRP A 502 13.95 26.44 2.13
C TRP A 502 12.80 26.71 3.11
N GLY A 503 13.08 27.36 4.25
CA GLY A 503 12.04 27.71 5.22
C GLY A 503 11.50 26.52 6.00
N PHE A 504 12.25 25.41 6.12
CA PHE A 504 11.79 24.26 6.90
C PHE A 504 11.66 24.64 8.39
N ASP A 505 10.48 24.43 8.95
CA ASP A 505 10.18 24.84 10.33
C ASP A 505 9.85 23.65 11.26
N GLY A 506 9.90 22.41 10.74
CA GLY A 506 9.63 21.18 11.50
C GLY A 506 10.77 20.71 12.41
N LEU A 507 10.78 19.45 12.82
CA LEU A 507 11.82 18.84 13.64
C LEU A 507 12.97 18.27 12.79
N ILE A 508 14.22 18.48 13.21
CA ILE A 508 15.39 17.74 12.70
C ILE A 508 15.77 16.67 13.73
N MET A 509 15.63 15.40 13.36
CA MET A 509 16.09 14.26 14.19
C MET A 509 17.35 13.64 13.59
N SER A 510 18.20 13.05 14.43
CA SER A 510 19.26 12.18 13.93
C SER A 510 18.70 10.85 13.42
N ASP A 511 19.41 10.20 12.49
CA ASP A 511 19.29 8.75 12.35
C ASP A 511 19.72 8.05 13.66
N TRP A 512 19.44 6.74 13.80
CA TRP A 512 19.72 5.99 15.02
C TRP A 512 21.22 5.90 15.27
N TYR A 513 21.69 6.55 16.33
CA TYR A 513 23.10 6.74 16.66
C TYR A 513 23.87 7.62 15.65
N GLY A 514 23.16 8.34 14.78
CA GLY A 514 23.71 9.28 13.79
C GLY A 514 24.04 10.66 14.37
N THR A 515 24.43 10.72 15.64
CA THR A 515 24.97 11.91 16.31
C THR A 515 26.40 11.57 16.72
N TYR A 516 27.36 12.48 16.50
CA TYR A 516 28.80 12.18 16.67
C TYR A 516 29.55 13.11 17.62
N SER A 517 28.90 14.19 18.04
CA SER A 517 29.37 15.09 19.09
C SER A 517 28.18 15.81 19.73
N CYS A 518 28.37 16.30 20.96
CA CYS A 518 27.35 17.09 21.63
C CYS A 518 27.29 18.52 21.08
N GLU A 519 28.39 19.28 21.13
CA GLU A 519 28.36 20.71 20.87
C GLU A 519 28.12 21.04 19.39
N ALA A 520 28.78 20.33 18.47
CA ALA A 520 28.66 20.63 17.04
C ALA A 520 27.26 20.28 16.51
N ALA A 521 26.66 19.16 16.95
CA ALA A 521 25.32 18.77 16.53
C ALA A 521 24.23 19.71 17.07
N LEU A 522 24.33 20.16 18.32
CA LEU A 522 23.41 21.14 18.91
C LEU A 522 23.49 22.48 18.17
N ASN A 523 24.71 22.96 17.88
CA ASN A 523 24.93 24.23 17.16
C ASN A 523 24.57 24.14 15.67
N ALA A 524 24.65 22.96 15.05
CA ALA A 524 24.19 22.72 13.69
C ALA A 524 22.65 22.60 13.59
N GLY A 525 21.97 22.38 14.72
CA GLY A 525 20.52 22.38 14.83
C GLY A 525 19.85 21.03 14.64
N VAL A 526 20.50 19.94 15.05
CA VAL A 526 19.79 18.67 15.28
C VAL A 526 18.97 18.82 16.57
N ASP A 527 17.65 18.76 16.47
CA ASP A 527 16.74 19.03 17.57
C ASP A 527 16.62 17.85 18.53
N ILE A 528 16.58 16.61 18.03
CA ILE A 528 16.54 15.39 18.86
C ILE A 528 17.57 14.33 18.43
N GLU A 529 18.31 13.78 19.40
CA GLU A 529 19.18 12.59 19.24
C GLU A 529 18.34 11.32 19.40
N MET A 530 18.41 10.41 18.44
CA MET A 530 17.80 9.08 18.50
C MET A 530 18.86 7.98 18.40
N PRO A 531 18.66 6.82 19.04
CA PRO A 531 17.66 6.52 20.07
C PRO A 531 18.07 7.00 21.47
N GLY A 532 17.17 6.80 22.43
CA GLY A 532 17.47 6.82 23.87
C GLY A 532 18.03 5.48 24.40
N PRO A 533 18.71 5.50 25.57
CA PRO A 533 19.16 6.69 26.30
C PRO A 533 20.26 7.43 25.52
N SER A 534 20.34 8.74 25.72
CA SER A 534 21.29 9.62 25.03
C SER A 534 22.74 9.16 25.21
N ARG A 535 23.55 9.28 24.13
CA ARG A 535 25.00 9.05 24.21
C ARG A 535 25.76 10.34 24.45
N TYR A 536 25.33 11.44 23.82
CA TYR A 536 26.07 12.69 23.82
C TYR A 536 25.41 13.77 24.69
N ARG A 537 24.09 13.93 24.61
CA ARG A 537 23.42 15.14 25.14
C ARG A 537 23.27 15.16 26.66
N GLU A 538 22.77 14.10 27.28
CA GLU A 538 22.41 14.15 28.72
C GLU A 538 23.60 14.54 29.63
N LYS A 539 24.78 13.93 29.41
CA LYS A 539 25.96 14.20 30.25
C LYS A 539 26.79 15.38 29.75
N GLU A 540 26.95 15.54 28.44
CA GLU A 540 27.91 16.50 27.87
C GLU A 540 27.29 17.88 27.67
N ALA A 541 25.98 17.99 27.41
CA ALA A 541 25.36 19.29 27.10
C ALA A 541 25.39 20.26 28.29
N LEU A 542 25.24 19.77 29.54
CA LEU A 542 25.39 20.61 30.73
C LEU A 542 26.80 21.22 30.80
N ALA A 543 27.83 20.38 30.62
CA ALA A 543 29.22 20.84 30.62
C ALA A 543 29.52 21.80 29.45
N ALA A 544 28.94 21.55 28.27
CA ALA A 544 29.06 22.41 27.11
C ALA A 544 28.45 23.80 27.34
N VAL A 545 27.30 23.87 28.02
CA VAL A 545 26.66 25.14 28.39
C VAL A 545 27.48 25.87 29.45
N PHE A 546 27.91 25.18 30.52
CA PHE A 546 28.73 25.81 31.58
C PHE A 546 30.08 26.31 31.09
N SER A 547 30.68 25.64 30.09
CA SER A 547 31.94 26.05 29.47
C SER A 547 31.77 27.09 28.35
N GLY A 548 30.54 27.48 28.01
CA GLY A 548 30.25 28.48 26.97
C GLY A 548 30.41 27.99 25.53
N LYS A 549 30.52 26.68 25.30
CA LYS A 549 30.60 26.08 23.95
C LYS A 549 29.25 25.97 23.26
N VAL A 550 28.18 25.86 24.05
CA VAL A 550 26.79 25.92 23.60
C VAL A 550 26.11 27.03 24.39
N ALA A 551 25.46 27.97 23.70
CA ALA A 551 24.76 29.04 24.39
C ALA A 551 23.46 28.51 25.02
N PRO A 552 23.03 29.02 26.20
CA PRO A 552 21.77 28.59 26.81
C PRO A 552 20.56 28.71 25.88
N HIS A 553 20.49 29.79 25.08
CA HIS A 553 19.38 29.99 24.12
C HIS A 553 19.37 28.92 23.01
N THR A 554 20.52 28.32 22.67
CA THR A 554 20.57 27.21 21.71
C THR A 554 19.79 26.00 22.25
N ILE A 555 19.90 25.71 23.56
CA ILE A 555 19.10 24.64 24.19
C ILE A 555 17.61 24.98 24.15
N ASP A 556 17.24 26.23 24.44
CA ASP A 556 15.85 26.68 24.37
C ASP A 556 15.26 26.56 22.97
N GLU A 557 16.02 26.90 21.93
CA GLU A 557 15.58 26.76 20.54
C GLU A 557 15.39 25.29 20.13
N ARG A 558 16.30 24.38 20.51
CA ARG A 558 16.14 22.94 20.21
C ARG A 558 14.96 22.36 20.99
N ALA A 559 14.82 22.73 22.27
CA ALA A 559 13.70 22.29 23.11
C ALA A 559 12.37 22.80 22.56
N ARG A 560 12.32 24.05 22.10
CA ARG A 560 11.15 24.62 21.40
C ARG A 560 10.74 23.76 20.20
N LYS A 561 11.69 23.35 19.35
CA LYS A 561 11.40 22.46 18.20
C LYS A 561 10.87 21.10 18.61
N VAL A 562 11.37 20.53 19.70
CA VAL A 562 10.81 19.28 20.26
C VAL A 562 9.38 19.49 20.79
N LEU A 563 9.10 20.60 21.46
CA LEU A 563 7.76 20.89 22.00
C LEU A 563 6.75 21.24 20.89
N GLU A 564 7.17 21.94 19.84
CA GLU A 564 6.37 22.15 18.62
C GLU A 564 6.05 20.82 17.94
N PHE A 565 7.03 19.93 17.84
CA PHE A 565 6.84 18.57 17.36
C PHE A 565 5.86 17.75 18.20
N VAL A 566 5.91 17.88 19.53
CA VAL A 566 4.92 17.26 20.44
C VAL A 566 3.52 17.79 20.15
N ASN A 567 3.36 19.09 19.91
CA ASN A 567 2.08 19.70 19.54
C ASN A 567 1.60 19.23 18.16
N ASP A 568 2.48 19.14 17.16
CA ASP A 568 2.15 18.58 15.85
C ASP A 568 1.70 17.11 15.97
N ALA A 569 2.41 16.32 16.78
CA ALA A 569 2.11 14.92 17.03
C ALA A 569 0.80 14.71 17.80
N ALA A 570 0.34 15.71 18.56
CA ALA A 570 -0.93 15.64 19.29
C ALA A 570 -2.15 15.54 18.35
N LEU A 571 -1.99 15.90 17.07
CA LEU A 571 -3.02 15.76 16.03
C LEU A 571 -3.14 14.31 15.52
N ALA A 572 -2.15 13.46 15.76
CA ALA A 572 -2.15 12.09 15.29
C ALA A 572 -3.19 11.24 16.02
N ARG A 573 -3.94 10.44 15.24
CA ARG A 573 -4.80 9.39 15.79
C ARG A 573 -3.93 8.20 16.17
N VAL A 574 -3.93 7.85 17.45
CA VAL A 574 -3.12 6.75 17.96
C VAL A 574 -3.94 5.81 18.83
N GLY A 575 -3.84 4.52 18.56
CA GLY A 575 -4.32 3.47 19.45
C GLY A 575 -3.58 3.48 20.78
N LYS A 576 -4.26 3.04 21.85
CA LYS A 576 -3.65 2.91 23.18
C LYS A 576 -2.62 1.78 23.24
N GLU A 577 -2.85 0.73 22.47
CA GLU A 577 -2.01 -0.46 22.39
C GLU A 577 -1.71 -0.78 20.92
N GLU A 578 -0.61 -1.49 20.67
CA GLU A 578 -0.31 -1.99 19.33
C GLU A 578 -1.25 -3.16 18.98
N THR A 579 -1.96 -3.02 17.87
CA THR A 579 -2.92 -4.01 17.38
C THR A 579 -2.72 -4.27 15.88
N THR A 580 -3.45 -5.25 15.36
CA THR A 580 -3.56 -5.55 13.94
C THR A 580 -4.82 -4.90 13.36
N ARG A 581 -4.79 -4.53 12.08
CA ARG A 581 -5.98 -4.00 11.38
C ARG A 581 -6.52 -4.96 10.32
N ASP A 582 -5.65 -5.55 9.52
CA ASP A 582 -5.88 -6.57 8.48
C ASP A 582 -7.32 -6.72 7.90
N VAL A 583 -7.81 -5.69 7.19
CA VAL A 583 -9.15 -5.69 6.57
C VAL A 583 -9.11 -5.86 5.04
N PRO A 584 -10.16 -6.41 4.39
CA PRO A 584 -10.17 -6.68 2.94
C PRO A 584 -9.90 -5.47 2.03
N GLU A 585 -10.38 -4.27 2.41
CA GLU A 585 -10.15 -3.04 1.64
C GLU A 585 -8.66 -2.70 1.52
N ASP A 586 -7.93 -2.80 2.64
CA ASP A 586 -6.50 -2.53 2.71
C ASP A 586 -5.70 -3.58 1.92
N ARG A 587 -6.14 -4.85 1.96
CA ARG A 587 -5.56 -5.94 1.15
C ARG A 587 -5.75 -5.68 -0.34
N ASN A 588 -6.93 -5.24 -0.76
CA ASN A 588 -7.21 -4.91 -2.16
C ASN A 588 -6.36 -3.73 -2.66
N LEU A 589 -6.19 -2.69 -1.84
CA LEU A 589 -5.29 -1.58 -2.17
C LEU A 589 -3.84 -2.03 -2.24
N ASN A 590 -3.39 -2.90 -1.32
CA ASN A 590 -2.04 -3.46 -1.36
C ASN A 590 -1.79 -4.31 -2.62
N ARG A 591 -2.76 -5.14 -3.00
CA ARG A 591 -2.71 -5.93 -4.24
C ARG A 591 -2.65 -5.05 -5.48
N ARG A 592 -3.40 -3.94 -5.49
CA ARG A 592 -3.33 -2.93 -6.55
C ARG A 592 -1.97 -2.23 -6.60
N LEU A 593 -1.42 -1.82 -5.45
CA LEU A 593 -0.08 -1.24 -5.36
C LEU A 593 0.95 -2.21 -5.96
N ALA A 594 0.96 -3.46 -5.53
CA ALA A 594 1.85 -4.49 -6.06
C ALA A 594 1.64 -4.73 -7.57
N GLY A 595 0.39 -4.78 -8.04
CA GLY A 595 0.06 -4.96 -9.44
C GLY A 595 0.50 -3.81 -10.34
N GLU A 596 0.31 -2.55 -9.90
CA GLU A 596 0.75 -1.37 -10.65
C GLU A 596 2.27 -1.13 -10.56
N SER A 597 2.97 -1.73 -9.59
CA SER A 597 4.43 -1.74 -9.49
C SER A 597 5.09 -2.68 -10.49
N ILE A 598 4.42 -3.75 -10.91
CA ILE A 598 4.99 -4.76 -11.81
C ILE A 598 5.31 -4.15 -13.18
N VAL A 599 6.53 -4.41 -13.67
CA VAL A 599 7.00 -3.96 -14.98
C VAL A 599 7.10 -5.15 -15.93
N LEU A 600 6.36 -5.10 -17.04
CA LEU A 600 6.52 -6.04 -18.15
C LEU A 600 7.74 -5.61 -18.99
N LEU A 601 8.83 -6.35 -18.88
CA LEU A 601 10.11 -6.01 -19.53
C LEU A 601 10.15 -6.46 -21.00
N LYS A 602 9.64 -7.66 -21.28
CA LYS A 602 9.55 -8.25 -22.62
C LYS A 602 8.26 -9.04 -22.76
N ASN A 603 7.66 -9.01 -23.95
CA ASN A 603 6.52 -9.86 -24.30
C ASN A 603 6.46 -10.05 -25.81
N GLU A 604 7.27 -10.98 -26.33
CA GLU A 604 7.26 -11.35 -27.74
C GLU A 604 6.13 -12.36 -28.01
N GLU A 605 5.62 -12.38 -29.26
CA GLU A 605 4.61 -13.34 -29.73
C GLU A 605 3.30 -13.36 -28.91
N ASN A 606 3.03 -12.32 -28.11
CA ASN A 606 1.88 -12.22 -27.20
C ASN A 606 1.76 -13.44 -26.26
N ILE A 607 2.88 -13.96 -25.75
CA ILE A 607 2.90 -15.06 -24.77
C ILE A 607 2.04 -14.72 -23.54
N LEU A 608 2.12 -13.48 -23.07
CA LEU A 608 1.26 -12.95 -22.01
C LEU A 608 0.17 -12.02 -22.56
N PRO A 609 -1.02 -11.99 -21.93
CA PRO A 609 -1.41 -12.75 -20.74
C PRO A 609 -1.76 -14.22 -21.04
N LEU A 610 -1.57 -15.10 -20.05
CA LEU A 610 -2.06 -16.47 -20.08
C LEU A 610 -3.58 -16.51 -19.90
N ILE A 611 -4.23 -17.48 -20.55
CA ILE A 611 -5.65 -17.78 -20.36
C ILE A 611 -5.76 -18.93 -19.37
N ALA A 612 -6.26 -18.68 -18.17
CA ALA A 612 -6.27 -19.63 -17.05
C ALA A 612 -7.00 -20.95 -17.41
N GLU A 613 -8.06 -20.85 -18.20
CA GLU A 613 -8.88 -21.98 -18.67
C GLU A 613 -8.13 -22.91 -19.62
N HIS A 614 -7.03 -22.45 -20.24
CA HIS A 614 -6.20 -23.26 -21.13
C HIS A 614 -4.99 -23.89 -20.41
N CYS A 615 -4.81 -23.60 -19.12
CA CYS A 615 -3.65 -24.00 -18.34
C CYS A 615 -3.93 -25.27 -17.52
N ASP A 616 -4.15 -26.41 -18.20
CA ASP A 616 -4.40 -27.70 -17.53
C ASP A 616 -3.20 -28.20 -16.71
N GLU A 617 -1.98 -27.91 -17.16
CA GLU A 617 -0.74 -28.33 -16.52
C GLU A 617 0.32 -27.22 -16.62
N VAL A 618 0.79 -26.75 -15.46
CA VAL A 618 1.71 -25.60 -15.34
C VAL A 618 2.94 -25.99 -14.53
N ALA A 619 4.12 -25.65 -15.06
CA ALA A 619 5.38 -25.74 -14.33
C ALA A 619 5.73 -24.39 -13.71
N VAL A 620 5.91 -24.35 -12.39
CA VAL A 620 6.48 -23.21 -11.66
C VAL A 620 7.86 -23.62 -11.18
N ILE A 621 8.90 -22.96 -11.66
CA ILE A 621 10.29 -23.34 -11.44
C ILE A 621 11.06 -22.22 -10.78
N GLY A 622 11.95 -22.53 -9.84
CA GLY A 622 12.98 -21.60 -9.40
C GLY A 622 12.93 -21.26 -7.91
N PRO A 623 14.03 -20.68 -7.38
CA PRO A 623 14.24 -20.50 -5.94
C PRO A 623 13.23 -19.57 -5.26
N ASN A 624 12.63 -18.66 -6.03
CA ASN A 624 11.75 -17.62 -5.51
C ASN A 624 10.26 -17.95 -5.71
N ALA A 625 9.94 -19.13 -6.27
CA ALA A 625 8.56 -19.50 -6.56
C ALA A 625 7.73 -19.65 -5.28
N GLU A 626 8.27 -20.33 -4.27
CA GLU A 626 7.61 -20.64 -3.00
C GLU A 626 7.94 -19.64 -1.88
N ILE A 627 9.04 -18.89 -2.02
CA ILE A 627 9.48 -17.89 -1.03
C ILE A 627 8.83 -16.54 -1.33
N PRO A 628 8.03 -15.97 -0.41
CA PRO A 628 7.39 -14.68 -0.64
C PRO A 628 8.41 -13.52 -0.68
N ALA A 629 8.33 -12.69 -1.71
CA ALA A 629 9.17 -11.52 -1.90
C ALA A 629 8.51 -10.26 -1.30
N ALA A 630 8.36 -10.23 0.03
CA ALA A 630 7.62 -9.16 0.71
C ALA A 630 8.41 -7.84 0.81
N CYS A 631 9.63 -7.87 1.35
CA CYS A 631 10.48 -6.68 1.51
C CYS A 631 11.98 -7.03 1.53
N GLY A 632 12.83 -6.01 1.40
CA GLY A 632 14.27 -6.11 1.67
C GLY A 632 14.58 -6.11 3.18
N GLY A 633 15.83 -6.34 3.55
CA GLY A 633 16.25 -6.46 4.95
C GLY A 633 16.59 -5.12 5.63
N GLY A 634 16.61 -5.11 6.96
CA GLY A 634 16.99 -3.91 7.75
C GLY A 634 15.80 -3.24 8.43
N SER A 635 15.91 -1.93 8.71
CA SER A 635 14.84 -1.14 9.34
C SER A 635 13.55 -1.07 8.53
N ALA A 636 13.57 -1.28 7.21
CA ALA A 636 12.35 -1.39 6.41
C ALA A 636 11.60 -2.72 6.61
N SER A 637 12.23 -3.74 7.20
CA SER A 637 11.56 -5.03 7.42
C SER A 637 10.57 -4.98 8.60
N LEU A 638 9.49 -5.74 8.47
CA LEU A 638 8.45 -5.90 9.48
C LEU A 638 7.86 -7.31 9.40
N ARG A 639 7.07 -7.71 10.40
CA ARG A 639 6.29 -8.94 10.36
C ARG A 639 4.96 -8.68 9.63
N PRO A 640 4.76 -9.22 8.41
CA PRO A 640 3.53 -8.99 7.68
C PRO A 640 2.35 -9.76 8.28
N TYR A 641 1.11 -9.29 8.09
CA TYR A 641 -0.09 -10.06 8.43
C TYR A 641 -0.09 -11.46 7.79
N TYR A 642 0.28 -11.50 6.52
CA TYR A 642 0.44 -12.69 5.70
C TYR A 642 1.32 -12.31 4.50
N THR A 643 1.78 -13.30 3.76
CA THR A 643 2.48 -13.09 2.49
C THR A 643 2.05 -14.12 1.47
N SER A 644 1.95 -13.72 0.21
CA SER A 644 1.69 -14.63 -0.92
C SER A 644 2.96 -14.88 -1.73
N SER A 645 3.29 -16.16 -1.96
CA SER A 645 4.32 -16.55 -2.92
C SER A 645 3.76 -16.62 -4.34
N VAL A 646 4.63 -16.54 -5.36
CA VAL A 646 4.18 -16.62 -6.77
C VAL A 646 3.53 -17.98 -7.05
N LEU A 647 4.04 -19.06 -6.46
CA LEU A 647 3.45 -20.39 -6.53
C LEU A 647 2.03 -20.42 -5.95
N GLN A 648 1.82 -19.80 -4.78
CA GLN A 648 0.49 -19.70 -4.17
C GLN A 648 -0.46 -18.86 -5.04
N GLY A 649 -0.01 -17.71 -5.55
CA GLY A 649 -0.80 -16.84 -6.42
C GLY A 649 -1.23 -17.53 -7.71
N ILE A 650 -0.34 -18.30 -8.35
CA ILE A 650 -0.65 -19.09 -9.55
C ILE A 650 -1.66 -20.20 -9.22
N ARG A 651 -1.43 -20.97 -8.14
CA ARG A 651 -2.37 -22.02 -7.70
C ARG A 651 -3.77 -21.47 -7.44
N GLY A 652 -3.86 -20.32 -6.76
CA GLY A 652 -5.14 -19.67 -6.46
C GLY A 652 -5.82 -19.04 -7.68
N SER A 653 -5.13 -18.90 -8.81
CA SER A 653 -5.66 -18.27 -10.02
C SER A 653 -6.12 -19.26 -11.09
N LEU A 654 -5.73 -20.53 -10.98
CA LEU A 654 -6.06 -21.58 -11.95
C LEU A 654 -7.34 -22.34 -11.57
N PRO A 655 -8.02 -22.96 -12.54
CA PRO A 655 -9.16 -23.82 -12.28
C PRO A 655 -8.80 -25.00 -11.34
N PRO A 656 -9.74 -25.53 -10.53
CA PRO A 656 -9.45 -26.59 -9.56
C PRO A 656 -8.88 -27.90 -10.15
N HIS A 657 -9.07 -28.14 -11.45
CA HIS A 657 -8.54 -29.32 -12.16
C HIS A 657 -7.10 -29.14 -12.65
N ALA A 658 -6.60 -27.90 -12.70
CA ALA A 658 -5.27 -27.59 -13.19
C ALA A 658 -4.19 -28.17 -12.27
N LYS A 659 -3.19 -28.82 -12.85
CA LYS A 659 -2.05 -29.39 -12.14
C LYS A 659 -0.90 -28.39 -12.11
N VAL A 660 -0.58 -27.90 -10.92
CA VAL A 660 0.58 -27.01 -10.71
C VAL A 660 1.74 -27.82 -10.14
N HIS A 661 2.76 -28.01 -10.97
CA HIS A 661 4.01 -28.64 -10.60
C HIS A 661 5.01 -27.59 -10.14
N HIS A 662 5.79 -27.92 -9.10
CA HIS A 662 6.82 -27.04 -8.58
C HIS A 662 8.16 -27.77 -8.51
N GLU A 663 9.22 -27.14 -9.01
CA GLU A 663 10.60 -27.55 -8.78
C GLU A 663 11.45 -26.32 -8.44
N PRO A 664 12.11 -26.26 -7.27
CA PRO A 664 12.98 -25.14 -6.95
C PRO A 664 14.18 -25.05 -7.91
N GLY A 665 14.62 -26.19 -8.48
CA GLY A 665 15.79 -26.30 -9.33
C GLY A 665 17.08 -26.13 -8.52
N VAL A 666 17.38 -24.90 -8.11
CA VAL A 666 18.48 -24.55 -7.20
C VAL A 666 17.97 -23.62 -6.10
N TYR A 667 18.67 -23.57 -4.97
CA TYR A 667 18.38 -22.56 -3.96
C TYR A 667 19.08 -21.23 -4.25
N GLY A 668 18.40 -20.12 -3.92
CA GLY A 668 18.91 -18.76 -4.07
C GLY A 668 19.19 -18.04 -2.75
N HIS A 669 19.01 -18.71 -1.61
CA HIS A 669 19.24 -18.14 -0.30
C HIS A 669 20.75 -18.07 0.02
N ILE A 670 21.18 -17.00 0.68
CA ILE A 670 22.57 -16.88 1.16
C ILE A 670 22.66 -17.43 2.58
N LEU A 671 21.70 -17.10 3.42
CA LEU A 671 21.48 -17.74 4.73
C LEU A 671 20.40 -18.80 4.56
N LEU A 672 20.44 -19.88 5.35
CA LEU A 672 19.36 -20.85 5.31
C LEU A 672 18.03 -20.19 5.74
N PRO A 673 16.90 -20.55 5.09
CA PRO A 673 15.62 -19.94 5.40
C PRO A 673 15.20 -20.29 6.83
N PRO A 674 14.63 -19.34 7.59
CA PRO A 674 14.11 -19.64 8.91
C PRO A 674 12.90 -20.57 8.81
N PHE A 675 12.69 -21.39 9.84
CA PHE A 675 11.44 -22.11 9.99
C PHE A 675 10.35 -21.14 10.45
N THR A 676 9.18 -21.25 9.84
CA THR A 676 7.99 -20.45 10.17
C THR A 676 6.93 -21.31 10.85
N ALA A 677 5.83 -20.70 11.27
CA ALA A 677 4.68 -21.36 11.88
C ALA A 677 4.04 -22.45 10.98
N GLU A 678 4.36 -22.48 9.69
CA GLU A 678 3.93 -23.54 8.77
C GLU A 678 4.79 -24.81 8.90
N HIS A 679 6.02 -24.69 9.40
CA HIS A 679 7.01 -25.75 9.41
C HIS A 679 7.24 -26.38 10.78
N VAL A 680 7.07 -25.60 11.86
CA VAL A 680 7.44 -26.01 13.22
C VAL A 680 6.34 -25.77 14.23
N PHE A 681 6.32 -26.62 15.25
CA PHE A 681 5.37 -26.56 16.37
C PHE A 681 6.12 -26.57 17.71
N ASN A 682 5.59 -25.92 18.74
CA ASN A 682 6.18 -25.92 20.07
C ASN A 682 5.80 -27.19 20.87
N ASP A 683 6.28 -27.29 22.12
CA ASP A 683 6.01 -28.44 23.00
C ASP A 683 4.51 -28.62 23.31
N ALA A 684 3.73 -27.54 23.26
CA ALA A 684 2.27 -27.57 23.42
C ALA A 684 1.51 -27.94 22.13
N GLY A 685 2.21 -28.16 21.01
CA GLY A 685 1.61 -28.46 19.71
C GLY A 685 1.06 -27.23 18.97
N LEU A 686 1.36 -26.02 19.43
CA LEU A 686 1.00 -24.78 18.75
C LEU A 686 2.04 -24.45 17.69
N ALA A 687 1.61 -23.85 16.58
CA ALA A 687 2.48 -23.43 15.50
C ALA A 687 3.51 -22.36 15.97
N GLY A 688 4.76 -22.50 15.54
CA GLY A 688 5.89 -21.66 15.96
C GLY A 688 6.83 -22.34 16.96
N VAL A 689 7.55 -21.53 17.73
CA VAL A 689 8.60 -21.98 18.67
C VAL A 689 8.42 -21.32 20.03
N THR A 690 8.90 -21.98 21.07
CA THR A 690 8.95 -21.41 22.43
C THR A 690 10.39 -21.08 22.80
N ILE A 691 10.60 -19.87 23.32
CA ILE A 691 11.86 -19.39 23.86
C ILE A 691 11.70 -19.21 25.37
N GLU A 692 12.49 -19.96 26.13
CA GLU A 692 12.61 -19.79 27.58
C GLU A 692 13.86 -18.95 27.90
N MET A 693 13.72 -17.97 28.78
CA MET A 693 14.78 -17.02 29.17
C MET A 693 15.30 -17.33 30.58
N PHE A 694 16.62 -17.38 30.77
CA PHE A 694 17.29 -17.78 32.02
C PHE A 694 18.41 -16.80 32.41
N ASN A 695 18.69 -16.65 33.70
CA ASN A 695 19.88 -15.91 34.15
C ASN A 695 21.12 -16.82 34.26
N GLU A 696 20.94 -18.14 34.21
CA GLU A 696 21.99 -19.14 34.26
C GLU A 696 22.17 -19.89 32.91
N PRO A 697 23.41 -20.28 32.57
CA PRO A 697 23.68 -21.05 31.36
C PRO A 697 23.02 -22.43 31.40
N HIS A 698 22.87 -23.05 30.22
CA HIS A 698 22.22 -24.36 30.07
C HIS A 698 22.92 -25.52 30.78
N THR A 699 24.17 -25.33 31.20
CA THR A 699 24.95 -26.29 31.98
C THR A 699 24.60 -26.29 33.47
N THR A 700 23.86 -25.28 33.96
CA THR A 700 23.44 -25.20 35.36
C THR A 700 22.25 -26.12 35.63
N ALA A 701 22.48 -27.14 36.45
CA ALA A 701 21.44 -28.07 36.87
C ALA A 701 20.31 -27.35 37.64
N GLY A 702 19.06 -27.61 37.26
CA GLY A 702 17.89 -27.07 37.95
C GLY A 702 17.60 -25.58 37.70
N ARG A 703 18.23 -24.96 36.69
CA ARG A 703 17.92 -23.58 36.27
C ARG A 703 16.42 -23.40 36.01
N ARG A 704 15.88 -22.22 36.32
CA ARG A 704 14.46 -21.89 36.11
C ARG A 704 14.34 -20.70 35.16
N PRO A 705 13.43 -20.75 34.18
CA PRO A 705 13.24 -19.60 33.32
C PRO A 705 12.59 -18.47 34.11
N PHE A 706 13.05 -17.24 33.91
CA PHE A 706 12.39 -16.04 34.42
C PHE A 706 11.29 -15.55 33.46
N ASP A 707 11.33 -15.97 32.19
CA ASP A 707 10.33 -15.63 31.17
C ASP A 707 10.20 -16.76 30.13
N HIS A 708 9.05 -16.84 29.46
CA HIS A 708 8.80 -17.75 28.35
C HIS A 708 7.93 -17.06 27.29
N VAL A 709 8.35 -17.13 26.03
CA VAL A 709 7.66 -16.43 24.93
C VAL A 709 7.50 -17.39 23.76
N THR A 710 6.29 -17.45 23.19
CA THR A 710 6.05 -18.16 21.93
C THR A 710 6.09 -17.17 20.78
N ILE A 711 6.90 -17.48 19.76
CA ILE A 711 7.06 -16.67 18.55
C ILE A 711 6.82 -17.54 17.31
N PRO A 712 6.41 -16.97 16.17
CA PRO A 712 5.98 -17.76 15.00
C PRO A 712 7.13 -18.38 14.21
N ASP A 713 8.38 -18.00 14.45
CA ASP A 713 9.52 -18.39 13.61
C ASP A 713 10.80 -18.52 14.43
N THR A 714 11.84 -19.10 13.83
CA THR A 714 13.11 -19.41 14.48
C THR A 714 14.13 -18.27 14.47
N THR A 715 13.67 -17.01 14.40
CA THR A 715 14.52 -15.82 14.43
C THR A 715 14.07 -14.83 15.50
N TYR A 716 15.01 -14.27 16.25
CA TYR A 716 14.72 -13.22 17.22
C TYR A 716 15.86 -12.21 17.35
N GLN A 717 15.53 -10.98 17.72
CA GLN A 717 16.46 -9.91 18.08
C GLN A 717 15.97 -9.24 19.36
N LEU A 718 16.83 -9.17 20.38
CA LEU A 718 16.44 -8.79 21.76
C LEU A 718 16.93 -7.40 22.17
N MET A 719 17.32 -6.54 21.22
CA MET A 719 17.91 -5.23 21.56
C MET A 719 16.97 -4.31 22.33
N ASP A 720 15.66 -4.48 22.14
CA ASP A 720 14.59 -3.75 22.82
C ASP A 720 13.79 -4.62 23.80
N TYR A 721 14.23 -5.86 24.05
CA TYR A 721 13.62 -6.75 25.04
C TYR A 721 13.88 -6.24 26.47
N ARG A 722 12.82 -6.14 27.28
CA ARG A 722 12.86 -5.68 28.68
C ARG A 722 12.07 -6.65 29.56
N HIS A 723 12.65 -7.04 30.70
CA HIS A 723 12.01 -7.82 31.74
C HIS A 723 12.63 -7.44 33.11
N PRO A 724 11.86 -7.34 34.22
CA PRO A 724 12.38 -6.93 35.53
C PRO A 724 13.52 -7.80 36.05
N ASP A 725 13.42 -9.12 35.82
CA ASP A 725 14.41 -10.10 36.31
C ASP A 725 15.61 -10.30 35.36
N LYS A 726 15.64 -9.58 34.23
CA LYS A 726 16.72 -9.70 33.24
C LYS A 726 17.97 -8.98 33.73
N VAL A 727 19.10 -9.68 33.78
CA VAL A 727 20.44 -9.09 33.95
C VAL A 727 21.15 -8.94 32.61
N GLU A 728 22.34 -8.31 32.57
CA GLU A 728 23.09 -8.09 31.33
C GLU A 728 23.45 -9.40 30.61
N THR A 729 23.93 -10.38 31.37
CA THR A 729 24.27 -11.73 30.87
C THR A 729 23.15 -12.70 31.20
N PHE A 730 22.39 -13.09 30.18
CA PHE A 730 21.26 -14.02 30.30
C PHE A 730 21.28 -14.99 29.10
N PHE A 731 20.44 -16.03 29.14
CA PHE A 731 20.47 -17.15 28.20
C PHE A 731 19.08 -17.50 27.70
N MET A 732 19.02 -18.11 26.52
CA MET A 732 17.81 -18.49 25.82
C MET A 732 17.84 -19.98 25.47
N SER A 733 16.74 -20.69 25.70
CA SER A 733 16.49 -22.03 25.17
C SER A 733 15.30 -21.96 24.22
N MET A 734 15.56 -22.01 22.91
CA MET A 734 14.52 -22.07 21.89
C MET A 734 14.25 -23.52 21.51
N ARG A 735 13.00 -23.98 21.63
CA ARG A 735 12.57 -25.35 21.28
C ARG A 735 11.49 -25.36 20.21
N ALA A 736 11.65 -26.26 19.25
CA ALA A 736 10.76 -26.45 18.13
C ALA A 736 10.69 -27.93 17.71
N HIS A 737 9.55 -28.36 17.21
CA HIS A 737 9.34 -29.68 16.63
C HIS A 737 9.19 -29.55 15.13
N PHE A 738 10.03 -30.27 14.40
CA PHE A 738 10.05 -30.28 12.94
C PHE A 738 9.75 -31.70 12.43
N THR A 739 8.88 -31.80 11.42
CA THR A 739 8.57 -33.07 10.74
C THR A 739 8.88 -32.90 9.25
N PRO A 740 9.91 -33.56 8.72
CA PRO A 740 10.30 -33.44 7.31
C PRO A 740 9.28 -34.14 6.41
N GLU A 741 9.02 -33.57 5.24
CA GLU A 741 8.16 -34.18 4.22
C GLU A 741 8.89 -35.23 3.37
N HIS A 742 10.23 -35.18 3.37
CA HIS A 742 11.08 -36.06 2.55
C HIS A 742 12.17 -36.72 3.37
N THR A 743 12.51 -37.95 3.01
CA THR A 743 13.68 -38.64 3.56
C THR A 743 14.94 -38.20 2.84
N GLY A 744 16.00 -37.92 3.60
CA GLY A 744 17.33 -37.59 3.08
C GLY A 744 18.02 -36.47 3.88
N PRO A 745 19.10 -35.90 3.33
CA PRO A 745 19.89 -34.89 4.01
C PRO A 745 19.16 -33.55 4.09
N TYR A 746 19.10 -32.97 5.28
CA TYR A 746 18.69 -31.60 5.53
C TYR A 746 19.91 -30.79 5.99
N GLU A 747 20.02 -29.56 5.50
CA GLU A 747 21.06 -28.61 5.91
C GLU A 747 20.47 -27.64 6.93
N PHE A 748 21.17 -27.43 8.05
CA PHE A 748 20.81 -26.50 9.11
C PHE A 748 21.86 -25.41 9.22
N GLY A 749 21.42 -24.20 9.56
CA GLY A 749 22.26 -23.02 9.70
C GLY A 749 21.97 -22.30 11.01
N LEU A 750 23.01 -21.92 11.73
CA LEU A 750 22.90 -21.17 12.98
C LEU A 750 23.81 -19.93 12.94
N ALA A 751 23.21 -18.76 13.14
CA ALA A 751 23.92 -17.50 13.33
C ALA A 751 23.34 -16.78 14.56
N SER A 752 24.20 -16.17 15.38
CA SER A 752 23.77 -15.47 16.58
C SER A 752 24.63 -14.24 16.88
N TYR A 753 24.06 -13.32 17.65
CA TYR A 753 24.82 -12.32 18.39
C TYR A 753 24.75 -12.70 19.87
N GLY A 754 25.86 -13.22 20.39
CA GLY A 754 25.91 -14.07 21.58
C GLY A 754 26.37 -15.49 21.20
N GLU A 755 26.75 -16.31 22.18
CA GLU A 755 27.03 -17.73 21.95
C GLU A 755 25.76 -18.48 21.55
N SER A 756 25.87 -19.54 20.74
CA SER A 756 24.71 -20.41 20.44
C SER A 756 25.12 -21.81 20.01
N ASN A 757 24.30 -22.82 20.31
CA ASN A 757 24.48 -24.21 19.88
C ASN A 757 23.15 -24.82 19.44
N LEU A 758 23.14 -25.56 18.34
CA LEU A 758 21.98 -26.33 17.86
C LEU A 758 22.10 -27.79 18.24
N TYR A 759 21.04 -28.31 18.86
CA TYR A 759 20.85 -29.72 19.14
C TYR A 759 19.65 -30.27 18.35
N ILE A 760 19.76 -31.48 17.82
CA ILE A 760 18.66 -32.23 17.20
C ILE A 760 18.48 -33.54 17.97
N ASN A 761 17.33 -33.74 18.61
CA ASN A 761 17.11 -34.87 19.53
C ASN A 761 18.24 -35.03 20.56
N ASP A 762 18.67 -33.90 21.14
CA ASP A 762 19.76 -33.78 22.11
C ASP A 762 21.18 -34.13 21.62
N GLU A 763 21.34 -34.46 20.34
CA GLU A 763 22.64 -34.54 19.68
C GLU A 763 23.13 -33.14 19.29
N LEU A 764 24.35 -32.75 19.66
CA LEU A 764 24.94 -31.47 19.26
C LEU A 764 25.28 -31.51 17.76
N VAL A 765 24.59 -30.70 16.97
CA VAL A 765 24.73 -30.66 15.50
C VAL A 765 25.54 -29.45 15.03
N ILE A 766 25.36 -28.28 15.66
CA ILE A 766 26.17 -27.09 15.38
C ILE A 766 26.68 -26.49 16.69
N ASP A 767 28.00 -26.40 16.83
CA ASP A 767 28.65 -25.61 17.89
C ASP A 767 29.01 -24.22 17.36
N ASN A 768 28.30 -23.19 17.83
CA ASN A 768 28.60 -21.78 17.59
C ASN A 768 28.88 -21.02 18.90
N SER A 769 29.43 -21.74 19.88
CA SER A 769 29.83 -21.25 21.21
C SER A 769 31.34 -21.30 21.43
N THR A 770 32.05 -22.27 20.85
CA THR A 770 33.50 -22.43 21.05
C THR A 770 34.32 -21.43 20.22
N GLU A 771 34.06 -21.37 18.91
CA GLU A 771 34.72 -20.46 17.97
C GLU A 771 33.66 -19.71 17.15
N GLN A 772 33.75 -18.37 17.07
CA GLN A 772 32.83 -17.56 16.28
C GLN A 772 33.61 -16.67 15.29
N THR A 773 33.15 -16.64 14.04
CA THR A 773 33.67 -15.74 13.01
C THR A 773 32.64 -14.65 12.70
N PRO A 774 33.02 -13.38 12.43
CA PRO A 774 32.06 -12.33 12.07
C PRO A 774 31.29 -12.63 10.78
N GLY A 775 29.96 -12.43 10.80
CA GLY A 775 29.07 -12.71 9.66
C GLY A 775 28.39 -11.49 9.05
N GLY A 776 28.37 -10.37 9.78
CA GLY A 776 27.74 -9.13 9.34
C GLY A 776 26.23 -9.04 9.59
N MET A 777 25.60 -10.08 10.16
CA MET A 777 24.20 -10.03 10.62
C MET A 777 24.04 -9.16 11.87
N PHE A 778 22.80 -8.82 12.23
CA PHE A 778 22.47 -8.10 13.47
C PHE A 778 23.30 -6.82 13.63
N PHE A 779 23.19 -5.90 12.65
CA PHE A 779 23.95 -4.64 12.61
C PHE A 779 25.48 -4.84 12.62
N GLY A 780 25.95 -5.93 12.00
CA GLY A 780 27.36 -6.25 11.92
C GLY A 780 27.96 -6.91 13.16
N LYS A 781 27.13 -7.34 14.13
CA LYS A 781 27.57 -7.98 15.39
C LYS A 781 27.40 -9.49 15.44
N GLY A 782 26.62 -10.05 14.52
CA GLY A 782 26.37 -11.48 14.46
C GLY A 782 27.56 -12.29 13.96
N SER A 783 27.63 -13.55 14.40
CA SER A 783 28.48 -14.57 13.81
C SER A 783 28.08 -14.83 12.36
N ALA A 784 29.00 -15.40 11.59
CA ALA A 784 28.68 -16.06 10.34
C ALA A 784 27.76 -17.24 10.62
N GLU A 785 26.95 -17.60 9.64
CA GLU A 785 26.12 -18.81 9.71
C GLU A 785 27.03 -20.03 9.66
N LYS A 786 27.06 -20.78 10.76
CA LYS A 786 27.64 -22.13 10.77
C LYS A 786 26.60 -23.11 10.26
N ARG A 787 27.03 -24.09 9.46
CA ARG A 787 26.15 -25.07 8.85
C ARG A 787 26.53 -26.50 9.17
N ALA A 788 25.53 -27.36 9.27
CA ALA A 788 25.68 -28.80 9.39
C ALA A 788 24.60 -29.53 8.59
N VAL A 789 24.84 -30.80 8.29
CA VAL A 789 23.88 -31.66 7.59
C VAL A 789 23.41 -32.75 8.56
N TYR A 790 22.11 -33.02 8.56
CA TYR A 790 21.48 -34.04 9.37
C TYR A 790 20.59 -34.93 8.51
N GLU A 791 20.67 -36.25 8.67
CA GLU A 791 19.83 -37.21 7.94
C GLU A 791 18.45 -37.29 8.60
N MET A 792 17.41 -37.02 7.80
CA MET A 792 16.04 -36.97 8.28
C MET A 792 15.15 -37.97 7.55
N THR A 793 14.17 -38.52 8.26
CA THR A 793 13.19 -39.48 7.70
C THR A 793 11.82 -38.82 7.60
N ALA A 794 11.20 -38.88 6.42
CA ALA A 794 9.87 -38.32 6.18
C ALA A 794 8.86 -38.78 7.24
N GLY A 795 8.06 -37.84 7.76
CA GLY A 795 7.03 -38.10 8.76
C GLY A 795 7.53 -38.38 10.19
N LYS A 796 8.85 -38.50 10.42
CA LYS A 796 9.41 -38.63 11.76
C LYS A 796 9.58 -37.25 12.41
N ARG A 797 9.08 -37.08 13.62
CA ARG A 797 9.23 -35.84 14.40
C ARG A 797 10.64 -35.73 14.99
N TYR A 798 11.24 -34.54 14.88
CA TYR A 798 12.54 -34.18 15.45
C TYR A 798 12.41 -32.96 16.36
N VAL A 799 13.12 -32.96 17.48
CA VAL A 799 13.20 -31.81 18.40
C VAL A 799 14.42 -30.98 18.03
N LEU A 800 14.21 -29.76 17.56
CA LEU A 800 15.24 -28.75 17.36
C LEU A 800 15.34 -27.90 18.63
N ARG A 801 16.52 -27.86 19.24
CA ARG A 801 16.78 -27.05 20.45
C ARG A 801 18.00 -26.17 20.24
N VAL A 802 17.84 -24.86 20.39
CA VAL A 802 18.95 -23.90 20.37
C VAL A 802 19.15 -23.37 21.77
N GLU A 803 20.35 -23.58 22.31
CA GLU A 803 20.81 -22.89 23.53
C GLU A 803 21.64 -21.69 23.10
N ALA A 804 21.33 -20.50 23.58
CA ALA A 804 22.03 -19.27 23.24
C ALA A 804 22.28 -18.39 24.46
N GLY A 805 23.31 -17.55 24.39
CA GLY A 805 23.59 -16.49 25.35
C GLY A 805 23.25 -15.11 24.78
N SER A 806 23.10 -14.12 25.66
CA SER A 806 22.88 -12.72 25.28
C SER A 806 24.12 -12.12 24.63
N ALA A 807 24.01 -10.87 24.14
CA ALA A 807 25.09 -10.12 23.52
C ALA A 807 26.43 -10.15 24.29
N SER A 808 26.41 -10.14 25.63
CA SER A 808 27.61 -10.13 26.48
C SER A 808 28.42 -11.43 26.42
N THR A 809 27.82 -12.53 25.95
CA THR A 809 28.47 -13.83 25.76
C THR A 809 29.20 -13.95 24.41
N SER A 810 29.00 -12.98 23.51
CA SER A 810 29.55 -13.02 22.16
C SER A 810 31.09 -13.05 22.17
N LYS A 811 31.67 -13.95 21.38
CA LYS A 811 33.12 -14.08 21.16
C LYS A 811 33.57 -13.51 19.81
N VAL A 812 32.64 -12.93 19.05
CA VAL A 812 32.93 -12.32 17.74
C VAL A 812 33.84 -11.10 17.91
N THR A 813 35.05 -11.18 17.37
CA THR A 813 36.01 -10.05 17.30
C THR A 813 35.98 -9.40 15.92
N GLY A 814 35.92 -8.07 15.85
CA GLY A 814 35.77 -7.31 14.60
C GLY A 814 34.30 -7.15 14.17
N GLY A 815 34.00 -6.14 13.34
CA GLY A 815 32.63 -5.75 12.96
C GLY A 815 32.29 -4.32 13.40
N SER A 816 31.00 -3.98 13.39
CA SER A 816 30.54 -2.64 13.80
C SER A 816 31.03 -2.29 15.21
N LEU A 817 31.45 -1.04 15.45
CA LEU A 817 31.84 -0.58 16.80
C LEU A 817 30.63 -0.32 17.71
N LEU A 818 29.42 -0.34 17.16
CA LEU A 818 28.17 -0.03 17.86
C LEU A 818 27.80 -1.12 18.87
N ALA A 819 27.86 -0.87 20.17
CA ALA A 819 27.35 -1.81 21.17
C ALA A 819 25.81 -1.85 21.14
N ILE A 820 25.25 -3.06 20.93
CA ILE A 820 23.81 -3.33 20.95
C ILE A 820 23.55 -4.38 22.04
N PRO A 821 22.59 -4.19 22.96
CA PRO A 821 22.32 -5.15 24.03
C PRO A 821 21.43 -6.33 23.60
N GLY A 822 21.16 -7.26 24.51
CA GLY A 822 20.14 -8.30 24.38
C GLY A 822 20.58 -9.55 23.60
N GLY A 823 21.19 -9.38 22.44
CA GLY A 823 21.59 -10.49 21.56
C GLY A 823 20.54 -10.86 20.52
N ALA A 824 20.85 -11.84 19.69
CA ALA A 824 19.98 -12.27 18.59
C ALA A 824 20.31 -13.69 18.14
N CYS A 825 19.37 -14.39 17.52
CA CYS A 825 19.60 -15.70 16.93
C CYS A 825 18.76 -15.87 15.66
N ARG A 826 19.31 -16.63 14.72
CA ARG A 826 18.62 -17.16 13.56
C ARG A 826 19.00 -18.63 13.40
N LEU A 827 18.01 -19.51 13.52
CA LEU A 827 18.11 -20.90 13.09
C LEU A 827 17.38 -21.03 11.74
N GLY A 828 18.10 -21.49 10.73
CA GLY A 828 17.54 -21.82 9.43
C GLY A 828 17.69 -23.30 9.10
N GLY A 829 16.90 -23.80 8.17
CA GLY A 829 17.07 -25.14 7.65
C GLY A 829 16.22 -25.44 6.43
N CYS A 830 16.72 -26.31 5.57
CA CYS A 830 15.98 -26.80 4.42
C CYS A 830 16.51 -28.18 3.99
N ARG A 831 15.77 -28.85 3.10
CA ARG A 831 16.28 -30.04 2.42
C ARG A 831 17.55 -29.68 1.66
N LYS A 832 18.56 -30.56 1.64
CA LYS A 832 19.73 -30.39 0.79
C LYS A 832 19.43 -30.91 -0.62
N ILE A 833 19.61 -30.06 -1.63
CA ILE A 833 19.39 -30.41 -3.05
C ILE A 833 20.74 -30.48 -3.77
N ASP A 834 20.97 -31.58 -4.50
CA ASP A 834 22.05 -31.61 -5.49
C ASP A 834 21.69 -30.70 -6.67
N ARG A 835 22.56 -29.71 -6.93
CA ARG A 835 22.29 -28.63 -7.88
C ARG A 835 22.17 -29.14 -9.32
N LYS A 836 22.96 -30.14 -9.71
CA LYS A 836 22.92 -30.68 -11.09
C LYS A 836 21.60 -31.43 -11.29
N GLU A 837 21.25 -32.25 -10.31
CA GLU A 837 20.04 -33.05 -10.31
C GLU A 837 18.77 -32.17 -10.22
N GLY A 838 18.79 -31.11 -9.42
CA GLY A 838 17.72 -30.12 -9.36
C GLY A 838 17.50 -29.38 -10.69
N ILE A 839 18.57 -28.95 -11.37
CA ILE A 839 18.46 -28.37 -12.72
C ILE A 839 17.92 -29.40 -13.72
N ARG A 840 18.35 -30.68 -13.64
CA ARG A 840 17.84 -31.74 -14.51
C ARG A 840 16.33 -31.92 -14.36
N ARG A 841 15.83 -32.02 -13.12
CA ARG A 841 14.38 -32.15 -12.85
C ARG A 841 13.59 -30.93 -13.33
N ALA A 842 14.11 -29.71 -13.11
CA ALA A 842 13.48 -28.50 -13.61
C ALA A 842 13.37 -28.49 -15.15
N VAL A 843 14.43 -28.91 -15.86
CA VAL A 843 14.42 -29.04 -17.32
C VAL A 843 13.42 -30.09 -17.80
N GLU A 844 13.36 -31.24 -17.13
CA GLU A 844 12.39 -32.30 -17.45
C GLU A 844 10.95 -31.83 -17.24
N LEU A 845 10.71 -31.09 -16.17
CA LEU A 845 9.40 -30.50 -15.90
C LEU A 845 9.02 -29.46 -16.97
N ALA A 846 9.97 -28.60 -17.36
CA ALA A 846 9.76 -27.59 -18.40
C ALA A 846 9.47 -28.19 -19.79
N LYS A 847 10.09 -29.33 -20.14
CA LYS A 847 9.80 -30.06 -21.39
C LYS A 847 8.39 -30.65 -21.41
N ARG A 848 7.89 -31.06 -20.24
CA ARG A 848 6.57 -31.65 -20.10
C ARG A 848 5.46 -30.59 -20.17
N CYS A 849 5.65 -29.45 -19.50
CA CYS A 849 4.61 -28.44 -19.36
C CYS A 849 4.72 -27.37 -20.44
N LYS A 850 3.64 -27.17 -21.21
CA LYS A 850 3.55 -26.06 -22.17
C LYS A 850 3.68 -24.70 -21.48
N TYR A 851 2.94 -24.50 -20.40
CA TYR A 851 3.00 -23.28 -19.60
C TYR A 851 4.06 -23.44 -18.52
N THR A 852 5.18 -22.72 -18.68
CA THR A 852 6.29 -22.75 -17.73
C THR A 852 6.59 -21.33 -17.25
N VAL A 853 6.63 -21.14 -15.93
CA VAL A 853 6.97 -19.88 -15.27
C VAL A 853 8.22 -20.11 -14.42
N VAL A 854 9.29 -19.36 -14.69
CA VAL A 854 10.52 -19.40 -13.91
C VAL A 854 10.58 -18.18 -13.00
N VAL A 855 10.62 -18.38 -11.69
CA VAL A 855 10.66 -17.33 -10.67
C VAL A 855 12.04 -17.30 -10.03
N ALA A 856 12.74 -16.18 -10.22
CA ALA A 856 14.10 -15.99 -9.73
C ALA A 856 14.29 -14.58 -9.19
N GLY A 857 15.31 -14.36 -8.38
CA GLY A 857 15.51 -13.04 -7.80
C GLY A 857 16.58 -12.99 -6.74
N LEU A 858 16.57 -11.86 -6.04
CA LEU A 858 17.31 -11.64 -4.81
C LEU A 858 16.37 -11.86 -3.61
N ASN A 859 16.82 -11.44 -2.44
CA ASN A 859 16.09 -11.53 -1.17
C ASN A 859 16.68 -10.56 -0.14
N ALA A 860 16.05 -10.50 1.03
CA ALA A 860 16.45 -9.67 2.16
C ALA A 860 17.84 -9.98 2.73
N ASP A 861 18.50 -11.09 2.36
CA ASP A 861 19.89 -11.34 2.79
C ASP A 861 20.90 -10.56 1.94
N LEU A 862 20.54 -10.31 0.67
CA LEU A 862 21.38 -9.67 -0.35
C LEU A 862 21.10 -8.17 -0.48
N GLU A 863 19.85 -7.75 -0.35
CA GLU A 863 19.44 -6.34 -0.37
C GLU A 863 18.92 -5.93 1.00
N LYS A 864 19.77 -5.23 1.75
CA LYS A 864 19.49 -4.84 3.13
C LYS A 864 20.29 -3.64 3.57
N GLU A 865 19.76 -3.00 4.59
CA GLU A 865 20.51 -2.06 5.41
C GLU A 865 21.80 -2.67 5.99
N GLY A 866 22.85 -1.85 6.05
CA GLY A 866 24.14 -2.14 6.68
C GLY A 866 25.15 -2.81 5.75
N LYS A 867 24.77 -3.18 4.53
CA LYS A 867 25.70 -3.79 3.56
C LYS A 867 25.26 -3.62 2.12
N ASP A 868 26.17 -3.11 1.28
CA ASP A 868 25.96 -3.06 -0.16
C ASP A 868 26.19 -4.42 -0.84
N ARG A 869 25.60 -4.59 -2.02
CA ARG A 869 25.86 -5.74 -2.89
C ARG A 869 27.27 -5.67 -3.45
N ARG A 870 27.87 -6.84 -3.71
CA ARG A 870 29.20 -6.96 -4.32
C ARG A 870 29.17 -6.90 -5.85
N ASN A 871 28.05 -7.32 -6.44
CA ASN A 871 27.84 -7.39 -7.88
C ASN A 871 26.31 -7.37 -8.17
N MET A 872 25.95 -7.37 -9.45
CA MET A 872 24.56 -7.44 -9.91
C MET A 872 24.06 -8.88 -10.13
N ASP A 873 24.85 -9.90 -9.80
CA ASP A 873 24.53 -11.28 -10.13
C ASP A 873 23.32 -11.80 -9.35
N LEU A 874 22.55 -12.68 -9.98
CA LEU A 874 21.65 -13.56 -9.25
C LEU A 874 22.45 -14.54 -8.36
N PRO A 875 21.81 -15.17 -7.37
CA PRO A 875 22.47 -16.17 -6.54
C PRO A 875 23.12 -17.28 -7.39
N PRO A 876 24.21 -17.90 -6.90
CA PRO A 876 24.98 -18.87 -7.66
C PRO A 876 24.10 -19.96 -8.30
N HIS A 877 24.37 -20.27 -9.57
CA HIS A 877 23.66 -21.26 -10.40
C HIS A 877 22.25 -20.90 -10.87
N VAL A 878 21.62 -19.83 -10.37
CA VAL A 878 20.28 -19.42 -10.82
C VAL A 878 20.28 -19.05 -12.32
N ASP A 879 21.30 -18.30 -12.78
CA ASP A 879 21.49 -18.01 -14.22
C ASP A 879 21.57 -19.29 -15.07
N LYS A 880 22.22 -20.34 -14.56
CA LYS A 880 22.36 -21.63 -15.26
C LYS A 880 21.04 -22.38 -15.32
N LEU A 881 20.25 -22.33 -14.24
CA LEU A 881 18.89 -22.89 -14.21
C LEU A 881 18.01 -22.22 -15.27
N ILE A 882 17.94 -20.89 -15.27
CA ILE A 882 17.11 -20.12 -16.21
C ILE A 882 17.53 -20.43 -17.65
N SER A 883 18.83 -20.39 -17.94
CA SER A 883 19.35 -20.69 -19.28
C SER A 883 19.02 -22.12 -19.73
N ALA A 884 19.10 -23.10 -18.82
CA ALA A 884 18.78 -24.49 -19.13
C ALA A 884 17.29 -24.69 -19.38
N VAL A 885 16.42 -24.03 -18.62
CA VAL A 885 14.97 -24.07 -18.81
C VAL A 885 14.57 -23.39 -20.12
N LEU A 886 15.06 -22.18 -20.41
CA LEU A 886 14.78 -21.48 -21.67
C LEU A 886 15.23 -22.27 -22.91
N LYS A 887 16.34 -23.01 -22.81
CA LYS A 887 16.78 -23.91 -23.89
C LYS A 887 15.80 -25.07 -24.12
N ALA A 888 15.14 -25.54 -23.07
CA ALA A 888 14.21 -26.67 -23.13
C ALA A 888 12.77 -26.24 -23.43
N GLN A 889 12.38 -25.04 -23.00
CA GLN A 889 11.09 -24.41 -23.19
C GLN A 889 11.31 -22.92 -23.53
N PRO A 890 11.47 -22.56 -24.82
CA PRO A 890 11.77 -21.18 -25.25
C PRO A 890 10.70 -20.15 -24.90
N ASP A 891 9.45 -20.58 -24.72
CA ASP A 891 8.33 -19.71 -24.37
C ASP A 891 8.12 -19.59 -22.85
N ALA A 892 9.04 -20.12 -22.03
CA ALA A 892 8.98 -19.99 -20.59
C ALA A 892 9.00 -18.50 -20.17
N ILE A 893 8.07 -18.13 -19.29
CA ILE A 893 7.93 -16.78 -18.77
C ILE A 893 8.89 -16.60 -17.60
N ILE A 894 9.74 -15.57 -17.64
CA ILE A 894 10.66 -15.29 -16.54
C ILE A 894 10.11 -14.19 -15.65
N VAL A 895 9.92 -14.50 -14.36
CA VAL A 895 9.55 -13.54 -13.31
C VAL A 895 10.77 -13.26 -12.45
N THR A 896 11.16 -12.00 -12.35
CA THR A 896 12.29 -11.54 -11.54
C THR A 896 11.85 -10.72 -10.33
N GLN A 897 12.42 -11.01 -9.16
CA GLN A 897 12.13 -10.31 -7.90
C GLN A 897 13.41 -9.72 -7.30
N ALA A 898 13.59 -8.40 -7.36
CA ALA A 898 14.70 -7.69 -6.73
C ALA A 898 14.32 -6.21 -6.57
N GLY A 899 14.89 -5.52 -5.59
CA GLY A 899 14.65 -4.08 -5.40
C GLY A 899 15.59 -3.18 -6.21
N ASN A 900 16.72 -3.71 -6.68
CA ASN A 900 17.68 -3.03 -7.54
C ASN A 900 17.93 -3.82 -8.85
N PRO A 901 18.62 -3.24 -9.84
CA PRO A 901 18.92 -3.91 -11.10
C PRO A 901 19.75 -5.18 -10.92
N ILE A 902 19.41 -6.23 -11.67
CA ILE A 902 20.14 -7.50 -11.71
C ILE A 902 20.74 -7.74 -13.09
N ARG A 903 21.86 -8.46 -13.15
CA ARG A 903 22.43 -8.93 -14.41
C ARG A 903 21.56 -10.06 -14.95
N MET A 904 21.21 -10.00 -16.23
CA MET A 904 20.31 -10.95 -16.89
C MET A 904 20.94 -11.49 -18.19
N PRO A 905 21.99 -12.34 -18.11
CA PRO A 905 22.70 -12.81 -19.31
C PRO A 905 21.81 -13.61 -20.28
N TRP A 906 20.74 -14.21 -19.77
CA TRP A 906 19.76 -15.01 -20.51
C TRP A 906 18.62 -14.17 -21.13
N ARG A 907 18.59 -12.84 -20.94
CA ARG A 907 17.50 -11.96 -21.41
C ARG A 907 17.26 -11.99 -22.92
N HIS A 908 18.32 -12.25 -23.70
CA HIS A 908 18.23 -12.35 -25.15
C HIS A 908 17.53 -13.63 -25.61
N SER A 909 17.54 -14.68 -24.79
CA SER A 909 16.85 -15.94 -25.06
C SER A 909 15.42 -15.96 -24.50
N ALA A 910 15.10 -15.10 -23.53
CA ALA A 910 13.76 -15.01 -22.96
C ALA A 910 12.85 -14.16 -23.84
N LYS A 911 11.74 -14.73 -24.32
CA LYS A 911 10.70 -14.01 -25.07
C LYS A 911 9.77 -13.18 -24.19
N SER A 912 9.54 -13.63 -22.95
CA SER A 912 8.63 -12.99 -21.99
C SER A 912 9.29 -12.81 -20.63
N MET A 913 9.24 -11.59 -20.09
CA MET A 913 9.91 -11.22 -18.84
C MET A 913 9.08 -10.22 -18.03
N ILE A 914 8.87 -10.51 -16.75
CA ILE A 914 8.25 -9.64 -15.76
C ILE A 914 9.27 -9.33 -14.66
N HIS A 915 9.28 -8.08 -14.19
CA HIS A 915 9.98 -7.68 -12.97
C HIS A 915 8.97 -7.20 -11.92
N SER A 916 8.97 -7.85 -10.75
CA SER A 916 7.92 -7.67 -9.73
C SER A 916 8.39 -7.09 -8.40
N TRP A 917 9.65 -6.67 -8.31
CA TRP A 917 10.22 -6.05 -7.09
C TRP A 917 10.05 -6.92 -5.83
N TYR A 918 10.10 -6.28 -4.65
CA TYR A 918 9.49 -6.79 -3.43
C TYR A 918 8.09 -6.19 -3.28
N GLY A 919 7.06 -7.02 -3.40
CA GLY A 919 5.67 -6.58 -3.61
C GLY A 919 4.80 -6.52 -2.35
N GLY A 920 5.37 -6.63 -1.15
CA GLY A 920 4.61 -6.64 0.10
C GLY A 920 3.78 -7.92 0.31
N ASN A 921 2.69 -7.83 1.11
CA ASN A 921 1.86 -9.00 1.45
C ASN A 921 1.27 -9.69 0.20
N GLU A 922 0.92 -8.91 -0.82
CA GLU A 922 0.20 -9.36 -2.02
C GLU A 922 1.12 -9.67 -3.21
N ALA A 923 2.44 -9.78 -2.99
CA ALA A 923 3.44 -9.94 -4.05
C ALA A 923 3.12 -11.08 -5.03
N GLY A 924 2.84 -12.29 -4.52
CA GLY A 924 2.54 -13.46 -5.34
C GLY A 924 1.21 -13.36 -6.09
N ASN A 925 0.18 -12.85 -5.41
CA ASN A 925 -1.15 -12.65 -5.99
C ASN A 925 -1.15 -11.60 -7.11
N ALA A 926 -0.36 -10.54 -6.97
CA ALA A 926 -0.20 -9.50 -7.99
C ALA A 926 0.55 -10.02 -9.23
N VAL A 927 1.59 -10.84 -9.04
CA VAL A 927 2.27 -11.51 -10.15
C VAL A 927 1.28 -12.40 -10.92
N ALA A 928 0.45 -13.17 -10.21
CA ALA A 928 -0.57 -13.98 -10.84
C ALA A 928 -1.60 -13.16 -11.61
N ASP A 929 -2.06 -12.02 -11.08
CA ASP A 929 -3.00 -11.15 -11.79
C ASP A 929 -2.45 -10.61 -13.10
N VAL A 930 -1.15 -10.27 -13.13
CA VAL A 930 -0.47 -9.85 -14.37
C VAL A 930 -0.35 -11.05 -15.31
N LEU A 931 0.17 -12.19 -14.83
CA LEU A 931 0.33 -13.40 -15.65
C LEU A 931 -0.96 -13.81 -16.36
N PHE A 932 -2.11 -13.72 -15.68
CA PHE A 932 -3.42 -14.11 -16.23
C PHE A 932 -4.25 -12.93 -16.76
N GLY A 933 -3.65 -11.74 -16.90
CA GLY A 933 -4.29 -10.58 -17.54
C GLY A 933 -5.48 -9.98 -16.78
N ARG A 934 -5.64 -10.28 -15.48
CA ARG A 934 -6.59 -9.58 -14.59
C ARG A 934 -6.14 -8.15 -14.33
N ILE A 935 -4.82 -7.94 -14.29
CA ILE A 935 -4.19 -6.62 -14.30
C ILE A 935 -3.40 -6.49 -15.59
N ASN A 936 -3.68 -5.44 -16.36
CA ASN A 936 -2.83 -5.04 -17.47
C ASN A 936 -1.60 -4.31 -16.90
N PRO A 937 -0.36 -4.81 -17.12
CA PRO A 937 0.84 -4.18 -16.57
C PRO A 937 0.98 -2.75 -17.09
N SER A 938 1.29 -1.84 -16.17
CA SER A 938 1.43 -0.41 -16.45
C SER A 938 2.60 0.23 -15.69
N GLY A 939 3.39 -0.57 -14.96
CA GLY A 939 4.58 -0.09 -14.29
C GLY A 939 5.68 0.25 -15.29
N LYS A 940 6.49 1.26 -14.98
CA LYS A 940 7.66 1.68 -15.76
C LYS A 940 8.89 1.70 -14.85
N LEU A 941 10.05 1.26 -15.34
CA LEU A 941 11.28 1.23 -14.55
C LEU A 941 11.62 2.63 -13.99
N PRO A 942 11.77 2.80 -12.66
CA PRO A 942 12.20 4.05 -12.06
C PRO A 942 13.74 4.15 -12.00
N MET A 943 14.45 3.21 -12.62
CA MET A 943 15.90 3.21 -12.71
C MET A 943 16.36 2.48 -13.96
N THR A 944 17.53 2.85 -14.45
CA THR A 944 18.15 2.19 -15.59
C THR A 944 18.69 0.83 -15.15
N PHE A 945 18.41 -0.22 -15.93
CA PHE A 945 19.00 -1.54 -15.71
C PHE A 945 20.24 -1.69 -16.60
N PRO A 946 21.46 -1.62 -16.03
CA PRO A 946 22.69 -1.74 -16.81
C PRO A 946 22.80 -3.12 -17.46
N ASP A 947 23.42 -3.21 -18.65
CA ASP A 947 23.78 -4.52 -19.22
C ASP A 947 24.98 -5.13 -18.47
N ARG A 948 25.97 -4.29 -18.19
CA ARG A 948 27.14 -4.62 -17.38
C ARG A 948 27.21 -3.71 -16.17
N LEU A 949 27.76 -4.23 -15.08
CA LEU A 949 28.00 -3.42 -13.89
C LEU A 949 28.92 -2.25 -14.23
N GLU A 950 29.92 -2.45 -15.08
CA GLU A 950 30.93 -1.46 -15.44
C GLU A 950 30.38 -0.27 -16.24
N ASP A 951 29.19 -0.39 -16.81
CA ASP A 951 28.52 0.68 -17.56
C ASP A 951 27.90 1.73 -16.63
N ASN A 952 27.70 1.39 -15.35
CA ASN A 952 27.07 2.27 -14.38
C ASN A 952 27.96 3.47 -14.00
N PRO A 953 27.38 4.67 -13.79
CA PRO A 953 28.15 5.90 -13.54
C PRO A 953 29.01 5.85 -12.27
N ALA A 954 28.61 5.07 -11.28
CA ALA A 954 29.27 4.95 -10.00
C ALA A 954 30.28 3.78 -9.93
N PHE A 955 30.54 3.06 -11.03
CA PHE A 955 31.35 1.84 -11.02
C PHE A 955 32.73 2.02 -10.35
N LEU A 956 33.42 3.12 -10.67
CA LEU A 956 34.75 3.42 -10.13
C LEU A 956 34.72 4.17 -8.79
N SER A 957 33.54 4.54 -8.31
CA SER A 957 33.37 5.44 -7.18
C SER A 957 32.19 5.05 -6.29
N PHE A 958 32.02 3.74 -6.08
CA PHE A 958 31.03 3.17 -5.17
C PHE A 958 31.76 2.30 -4.13
N GLY A 959 31.38 2.42 -2.85
CA GLY A 959 32.13 1.89 -1.72
C GLY A 959 32.93 2.99 -1.01
N SER A 960 34.00 2.61 -0.30
CA SER A 960 34.83 3.56 0.45
C SER A 960 36.29 3.41 0.02
N ASP A 961 36.92 4.52 -0.34
CA ASP A 961 38.37 4.64 -0.54
C ASP A 961 38.95 5.46 0.62
N ASN A 962 39.54 4.75 1.59
CA ASN A 962 40.10 5.32 2.81
C ASN A 962 39.15 6.29 3.54
N GLY A 963 37.88 5.89 3.69
CA GLY A 963 36.84 6.69 4.35
C GLY A 963 36.22 7.78 3.48
N LYS A 964 36.46 7.80 2.17
CA LYS A 964 35.89 8.78 1.23
C LYS A 964 35.20 8.12 0.05
N VAL A 965 34.24 8.83 -0.54
CA VAL A 965 33.63 8.46 -1.81
C VAL A 965 33.44 9.69 -2.69
N HIS A 966 33.82 9.61 -3.95
CA HIS A 966 33.78 10.73 -4.89
C HIS A 966 32.61 10.61 -5.86
N TYR A 967 31.64 11.52 -5.81
CA TYR A 967 30.52 11.54 -6.76
C TYR A 967 30.97 12.21 -8.07
N SER A 968 31.93 11.59 -8.74
CA SER A 968 32.64 12.09 -9.92
C SER A 968 31.77 12.20 -11.17
N GLU A 969 30.65 11.47 -11.22
CA GLU A 969 29.65 11.57 -12.28
C GLU A 969 28.84 12.88 -12.22
N GLY A 970 28.91 13.61 -11.11
CA GLY A 970 28.23 14.89 -10.94
C GLY A 970 26.71 14.75 -11.15
N VAL A 971 26.16 15.50 -12.11
CA VAL A 971 24.73 15.47 -12.45
C VAL A 971 24.34 14.33 -13.39
N PHE A 972 25.31 13.57 -13.91
CA PHE A 972 25.08 12.48 -14.85
C PHE A 972 24.83 11.16 -14.09
N VAL A 973 23.76 11.12 -13.29
CA VAL A 973 23.31 9.92 -12.56
C VAL A 973 22.18 9.22 -13.32
N GLY A 974 22.17 7.89 -13.32
CA GLY A 974 21.14 7.10 -13.98
C GLY A 974 21.11 7.30 -15.50
N TYR A 975 19.93 7.34 -16.11
CA TYR A 975 19.73 7.52 -17.55
C TYR A 975 20.47 8.73 -18.12
N ARG A 976 20.68 9.79 -17.33
CA ARG A 976 21.47 10.97 -17.73
C ARG A 976 22.88 10.59 -18.19
N TRP A 977 23.50 9.60 -17.53
CA TRP A 977 24.78 9.02 -17.92
C TRP A 977 24.69 8.25 -19.23
N TYR A 978 23.79 7.25 -19.27
CA TYR A 978 23.65 6.33 -20.39
C TYR A 978 23.33 7.05 -21.70
N GLU A 979 22.40 8.00 -21.66
CA GLU A 979 22.02 8.77 -22.85
C GLU A 979 23.15 9.67 -23.34
N THR A 980 23.81 10.38 -22.42
CA THR A 980 24.90 11.32 -22.74
C THR A 980 26.11 10.59 -23.31
N ARG A 981 26.44 9.43 -22.74
CA ARG A 981 27.53 8.54 -23.17
C ARG A 981 27.15 7.64 -24.35
N ARG A 982 25.86 7.57 -24.71
CA ARG A 982 25.30 6.67 -25.73
C ARG A 982 25.58 5.19 -25.43
N ILE A 983 25.42 4.80 -24.18
CA ILE A 983 25.53 3.42 -23.72
C ILE A 983 24.13 2.81 -23.74
N THR A 984 23.96 1.66 -24.38
CA THR A 984 22.68 0.94 -24.41
C THR A 984 22.54 0.10 -23.14
N PRO A 985 21.59 0.41 -22.24
CA PRO A 985 21.32 -0.42 -21.07
C PRO A 985 20.60 -1.72 -21.46
N ALA A 986 20.47 -2.67 -20.52
CA ALA A 986 19.62 -3.83 -20.72
C ALA A 986 18.14 -3.41 -20.82
N PHE A 987 17.71 -2.51 -19.94
CA PHE A 987 16.42 -1.82 -20.03
C PHE A 987 16.58 -0.36 -19.57
N PRO A 988 16.09 0.63 -20.33
CA PRO A 988 16.24 2.04 -19.97
C PRO A 988 15.27 2.46 -18.85
N PHE A 989 15.61 3.55 -18.17
CA PHE A 989 14.67 4.29 -17.31
C PHE A 989 13.37 4.60 -18.07
N GLY A 990 12.23 4.48 -17.38
CA GLY A 990 10.90 4.69 -17.97
C GLY A 990 10.39 3.55 -18.85
N HIS A 991 11.14 2.44 -19.01
CA HIS A 991 10.71 1.27 -19.79
C HIS A 991 9.61 0.46 -19.09
N GLY A 992 8.63 -0.01 -19.86
CA GLY A 992 7.63 -0.97 -19.38
C GLY A 992 6.53 -1.16 -20.42
N LEU A 993 6.21 -2.41 -20.73
CA LEU A 993 5.22 -2.77 -21.75
C LEU A 993 3.81 -2.90 -21.13
N SER A 994 2.81 -2.99 -22.00
CA SER A 994 1.40 -3.21 -21.66
C SER A 994 0.83 -4.32 -22.55
N TYR A 995 -0.32 -4.90 -22.16
CA TYR A 995 -1.12 -5.77 -23.02
C TYR A 995 -2.01 -5.01 -24.01
N THR A 996 -1.94 -3.67 -24.00
CA THR A 996 -2.54 -2.81 -25.03
C THR A 996 -1.50 -1.82 -25.55
N THR A 997 -1.86 -1.08 -26.59
CA THR A 997 -0.99 -0.12 -27.27
C THR A 997 -1.58 1.28 -27.22
N PHE A 998 -0.70 2.28 -27.06
CA PHE A 998 -1.09 3.68 -26.95
C PHE A 998 -0.41 4.52 -28.05
N ASP A 999 -1.14 5.48 -28.58
CA ASP A 999 -0.68 6.48 -29.54
C ASP A 999 -0.66 7.85 -28.86
N ILE A 1000 0.35 8.67 -29.14
CA ILE A 1000 0.42 10.06 -28.70
C ILE A 1000 0.54 11.00 -29.90
N SER A 1001 -0.25 12.08 -29.92
CA SER A 1001 -0.27 13.02 -31.05
C SER A 1001 -0.53 14.48 -30.67
N GLY A 1002 -0.18 15.40 -31.58
CA GLY A 1002 -0.56 16.82 -31.49
C GLY A 1002 0.15 17.60 -30.38
N ILE A 1003 1.48 17.51 -30.29
CA ILE A 1003 2.25 18.24 -29.28
C ILE A 1003 2.24 19.76 -29.50
N GLN A 1004 1.94 20.50 -28.45
CA GLN A 1004 2.08 21.95 -28.36
C GLN A 1004 2.91 22.29 -27.13
N ALA A 1005 4.08 22.88 -27.33
CA ALA A 1005 5.00 23.25 -26.25
C ALA A 1005 5.11 24.77 -26.14
N SER A 1006 4.97 25.29 -24.92
CA SER A 1006 5.22 26.68 -24.58
C SER A 1006 6.09 26.76 -23.32
N PRO A 1007 6.62 27.93 -22.94
CA PRO A 1007 7.35 28.08 -21.68
C PRO A 1007 6.51 27.85 -20.41
N SER A 1008 5.19 27.71 -20.53
CA SER A 1008 4.27 27.51 -19.39
C SER A 1008 3.69 26.09 -19.30
N GLN A 1009 3.59 25.37 -20.41
CA GLN A 1009 2.99 24.03 -20.44
C GLN A 1009 3.30 23.27 -21.73
N VAL A 1010 3.08 21.96 -21.69
CA VAL A 1010 3.09 21.06 -22.84
C VAL A 1010 1.75 20.36 -22.92
N GLN A 1011 1.09 20.43 -24.07
CA GLN A 1011 -0.19 19.78 -24.35
C GLN A 1011 -0.05 18.76 -25.47
N PHE A 1012 -0.71 17.61 -25.35
CA PHE A 1012 -0.75 16.56 -26.37
C PHE A 1012 -1.93 15.62 -26.10
N SER A 1013 -2.32 14.83 -27.09
CA SER A 1013 -3.33 13.77 -26.94
C SER A 1013 -2.67 12.42 -26.70
N ILE A 1014 -3.34 11.56 -25.93
CA ILE A 1014 -3.06 10.14 -25.81
C ILE A 1014 -4.33 9.35 -26.16
N GLN A 1015 -4.19 8.25 -26.88
CA GLN A 1015 -5.29 7.33 -27.20
C GLN A 1015 -4.87 5.88 -26.97
N ASN A 1016 -5.78 5.06 -26.42
CA ASN A 1016 -5.61 3.61 -26.42
C ASN A 1016 -6.10 3.07 -27.77
N ILE A 1017 -5.18 2.55 -28.58
CA ILE A 1017 -5.45 2.04 -29.93
C ILE A 1017 -5.53 0.50 -29.98
N GLY A 1018 -5.34 -0.17 -28.84
CA GLY A 1018 -5.48 -1.62 -28.73
C GLY A 1018 -6.86 -2.07 -28.26
N GLU A 1019 -6.99 -3.37 -28.01
CA GLU A 1019 -8.27 -4.03 -27.71
C GLU A 1019 -8.54 -4.20 -26.21
N ARG A 1020 -7.58 -3.85 -25.35
CA ARG A 1020 -7.69 -4.01 -23.90
C ARG A 1020 -7.60 -2.66 -23.20
N ALA A 1021 -8.36 -2.50 -22.12
CA ALA A 1021 -8.18 -1.36 -21.24
C ALA A 1021 -6.80 -1.42 -20.56
N GLY A 1022 -6.22 -0.26 -20.30
CA GLY A 1022 -4.89 -0.19 -19.69
C GLY A 1022 -4.54 1.23 -19.28
N ALA A 1023 -3.41 1.35 -18.57
CA ALA A 1023 -2.85 2.64 -18.20
C ALA A 1023 -1.48 2.85 -18.83
N GLU A 1024 -1.23 4.06 -19.30
CA GLU A 1024 0.06 4.50 -19.84
C GLU A 1024 0.64 5.63 -19.00
N VAL A 1025 1.95 5.64 -18.85
CA VAL A 1025 2.72 6.71 -18.22
C VAL A 1025 3.41 7.49 -19.32
N VAL A 1026 2.90 8.69 -19.60
CA VAL A 1026 3.56 9.63 -20.51
C VAL A 1026 4.60 10.43 -19.76
N GLN A 1027 5.82 10.46 -20.28
CA GLN A 1027 6.99 11.04 -19.63
C GLN A 1027 7.47 12.26 -20.43
N MET A 1028 7.58 13.41 -19.77
CA MET A 1028 8.03 14.66 -20.37
C MET A 1028 9.47 14.95 -19.96
N TYR A 1029 10.36 14.96 -20.94
CA TYR A 1029 11.77 15.29 -20.81
C TYR A 1029 12.07 16.65 -21.45
N ILE A 1030 12.97 17.42 -20.82
CA ILE A 1030 13.43 18.71 -21.33
C ILE A 1030 14.95 18.67 -21.49
N GLY A 1031 15.44 19.11 -22.64
CA GLY A 1031 16.87 19.26 -22.93
C GLY A 1031 17.19 20.66 -23.46
N TYR A 1032 18.35 21.20 -23.08
CA TYR A 1032 18.85 22.46 -23.67
C TYR A 1032 19.31 22.19 -25.11
N PHE A 1033 18.76 22.91 -26.09
CA PHE A 1033 19.01 22.67 -27.50
C PHE A 1033 19.71 23.86 -28.15
N ALA A 1034 20.96 23.64 -28.57
CA ALA A 1034 21.80 24.68 -29.14
C ALA A 1034 21.54 24.89 -30.64
N VAL A 1035 20.40 25.49 -31.01
CA VAL A 1035 20.23 26.01 -32.39
C VAL A 1035 21.10 27.24 -32.61
N SER A 1036 21.18 28.11 -31.59
CA SER A 1036 21.78 29.44 -31.70
C SER A 1036 22.89 29.72 -30.66
N GLN A 1037 22.91 28.99 -29.53
CA GLN A 1037 23.86 29.22 -28.45
C GLN A 1037 24.17 27.91 -27.70
N VAL A 1038 25.44 27.69 -27.35
CA VAL A 1038 25.85 26.57 -26.47
C VAL A 1038 25.61 26.97 -25.01
N SER A 1039 25.01 26.08 -24.21
CA SER A 1039 24.84 26.31 -22.76
C SER A 1039 26.21 26.54 -22.10
N ARG A 1040 26.27 27.47 -21.15
CA ARG A 1040 27.48 27.65 -20.32
C ARG A 1040 27.71 26.50 -19.33
N PHE A 1041 26.78 25.57 -19.21
CA PHE A 1041 26.82 24.43 -18.30
C PHE A 1041 26.92 23.12 -19.08
N ALA A 1042 27.71 22.17 -18.58
CA ALA A 1042 27.61 20.79 -19.04
C ALA A 1042 26.28 20.20 -18.52
N ARG A 1043 25.38 19.81 -19.43
CA ARG A 1043 24.04 19.32 -19.06
C ARG A 1043 23.84 17.87 -19.52
N PRO A 1044 23.00 17.09 -18.82
CA PRO A 1044 22.41 15.90 -19.40
C PRO A 1044 21.75 16.22 -20.75
N ARG A 1045 21.65 15.22 -21.64
CA ARG A 1045 20.95 15.40 -22.93
C ARG A 1045 19.51 15.86 -22.75
N GLN A 1046 18.84 15.30 -21.76
CA GLN A 1046 17.49 15.64 -21.35
C GLN A 1046 17.29 15.20 -19.91
N GLU A 1047 16.28 15.76 -19.26
CA GLU A 1047 15.91 15.48 -17.88
C GLU A 1047 14.41 15.33 -17.76
N LEU A 1048 13.93 14.36 -16.99
CA LEU A 1048 12.52 14.23 -16.65
C LEU A 1048 12.07 15.46 -15.85
N LYS A 1049 11.03 16.15 -16.33
CA LYS A 1049 10.45 17.33 -15.67
C LYS A 1049 8.93 17.26 -15.50
N GLY A 1050 8.31 16.16 -15.94
CA GLY A 1050 6.91 15.89 -15.66
C GLY A 1050 6.49 14.53 -16.19
N PHE A 1051 5.40 14.00 -15.67
CA PHE A 1051 4.81 12.74 -16.13
C PHE A 1051 3.33 12.71 -15.77
N LYS A 1052 2.56 11.86 -16.47
CA LYS A 1052 1.16 11.58 -16.12
C LYS A 1052 0.82 10.12 -16.41
N LYS A 1053 0.29 9.42 -15.41
CA LYS A 1053 -0.34 8.12 -15.62
C LYS A 1053 -1.81 8.32 -15.99
N THR A 1054 -2.25 7.67 -17.06
CA THR A 1054 -3.62 7.81 -17.59
C THR A 1054 -4.19 6.45 -17.92
N TYR A 1055 -5.31 6.09 -17.29
CA TYR A 1055 -6.10 4.92 -17.65
C TYR A 1055 -7.04 5.25 -18.82
N LEU A 1056 -7.13 4.34 -19.79
CA LEU A 1056 -7.92 4.47 -21.00
C LEU A 1056 -8.60 3.15 -21.37
N GLU A 1057 -9.90 3.21 -21.63
CA GLU A 1057 -10.64 2.13 -22.29
C GLU A 1057 -10.21 1.98 -23.77
N PRO A 1058 -10.42 0.82 -24.42
CA PRO A 1058 -10.14 0.65 -25.85
C PRO A 1058 -10.78 1.75 -26.70
N GLY A 1059 -9.98 2.41 -27.54
CA GLY A 1059 -10.40 3.52 -28.39
C GLY A 1059 -10.52 4.88 -27.69
N GLU A 1060 -10.47 4.95 -26.36
CA GLU A 1060 -10.58 6.20 -25.60
C GLU A 1060 -9.38 7.13 -25.85
N ARG A 1061 -9.66 8.42 -26.06
CA ARG A 1061 -8.67 9.48 -26.26
C ARG A 1061 -8.81 10.57 -25.21
N LYS A 1062 -7.70 11.02 -24.63
CA LYS A 1062 -7.64 12.13 -23.67
C LYS A 1062 -6.60 13.18 -24.08
N LEU A 1063 -6.89 14.45 -23.78
CA LEU A 1063 -5.93 15.55 -23.86
C LEU A 1063 -5.18 15.65 -22.52
N ILE A 1064 -3.85 15.70 -22.57
CA ILE A 1064 -2.96 15.81 -21.42
C ILE A 1064 -2.29 17.19 -21.46
N THR A 1065 -2.19 17.82 -20.30
CA THR A 1065 -1.46 19.05 -20.07
C THR A 1065 -0.47 18.83 -18.94
N ILE A 1066 0.82 19.08 -19.20
CA ILE A 1066 1.88 19.04 -18.18
C ILE A 1066 2.44 20.45 -18.02
N PRO A 1067 2.43 21.03 -16.80
CA PRO A 1067 2.94 22.38 -16.58
C PRO A 1067 4.47 22.43 -16.69
N ILE A 1068 4.99 23.58 -17.12
CA ILE A 1068 6.41 23.94 -17.05
C ILE A 1068 6.55 25.04 -16.00
N ASP A 1069 7.38 24.79 -15.00
CA ASP A 1069 7.65 25.70 -13.89
C ASP A 1069 9.08 26.26 -13.94
N LYS A 1070 9.44 27.12 -12.97
CA LYS A 1070 10.79 27.68 -12.88
C LYS A 1070 11.89 26.62 -12.75
N TYR A 1071 11.59 25.42 -12.24
CA TYR A 1071 12.55 24.33 -12.03
C TYR A 1071 12.78 23.47 -13.29
N SER A 1072 11.83 23.52 -14.23
CA SER A 1072 11.80 22.68 -15.42
C SER A 1072 13.00 22.87 -16.35
N THR A 1073 13.67 24.02 -16.29
CA THR A 1073 14.85 24.36 -17.11
C THR A 1073 16.07 24.80 -16.27
N ALA A 1074 15.93 24.71 -14.94
CA ALA A 1074 16.90 25.21 -13.98
C ALA A 1074 18.14 24.32 -13.87
N VAL A 1075 19.30 24.94 -13.70
CA VAL A 1075 20.54 24.32 -13.25
C VAL A 1075 21.14 25.14 -12.13
N TRP A 1076 21.95 24.54 -11.25
CA TRP A 1076 22.61 25.24 -10.17
C TRP A 1076 23.92 25.90 -10.68
N ASP A 1077 24.00 27.23 -10.57
CA ASP A 1077 25.17 28.04 -10.89
C ASP A 1077 26.06 28.19 -9.66
N GLU A 1078 27.08 27.34 -9.54
CA GLU A 1078 28.02 27.34 -8.41
C GLU A 1078 28.79 28.67 -8.25
N LYS A 1079 28.99 29.44 -9.34
CA LYS A 1079 29.66 30.74 -9.24
C LYS A 1079 28.78 31.79 -8.55
N ARG A 1080 27.46 31.64 -8.65
CA ARG A 1080 26.48 32.56 -8.09
C ARG A 1080 25.77 32.02 -6.86
N ASN A 1081 26.00 30.75 -6.50
CA ASN A 1081 25.24 30.02 -5.49
C ASN A 1081 23.72 30.23 -5.67
N SER A 1082 23.23 30.00 -6.88
CA SER A 1082 21.80 30.13 -7.22
C SER A 1082 21.35 29.23 -8.34
N TRP A 1083 20.06 28.91 -8.35
CA TRP A 1083 19.39 28.32 -9.51
C TRP A 1083 19.44 29.29 -10.68
N CYS A 1084 19.60 28.75 -11.88
CA CYS A 1084 19.61 29.48 -13.13
C CYS A 1084 18.73 28.77 -14.15
N CYS A 1085 17.61 29.41 -14.50
CA CYS A 1085 16.93 29.15 -15.76
C CYS A 1085 17.70 29.93 -16.82
N GLU A 1086 18.46 29.25 -17.67
CA GLU A 1086 19.32 29.90 -18.67
C GLU A 1086 18.51 30.30 -19.90
N LYS A 1087 18.73 31.51 -20.44
CA LYS A 1087 18.17 31.87 -21.75
C LYS A 1087 18.63 30.89 -22.83
N GLY A 1088 17.74 30.58 -23.77
CA GLY A 1088 18.05 29.67 -24.86
C GLY A 1088 16.83 28.92 -25.36
N ASP A 1089 17.07 28.08 -26.37
CA ASP A 1089 16.08 27.19 -26.95
C ASP A 1089 16.09 25.85 -26.20
N TYR A 1090 14.90 25.34 -25.88
CA TYR A 1090 14.71 24.08 -25.17
C TYR A 1090 13.89 23.13 -26.02
N LEU A 1091 14.32 21.87 -26.03
CA LEU A 1091 13.63 20.77 -26.68
C LEU A 1091 12.82 20.01 -25.64
N VAL A 1092 11.56 19.77 -25.95
CA VAL A 1092 10.65 18.93 -25.17
C VAL A 1092 10.49 17.61 -25.89
N SER A 1093 10.65 16.51 -25.16
CA SER A 1093 10.32 15.16 -25.62
C SER A 1093 9.20 14.61 -24.75
N VAL A 1094 8.08 14.19 -25.35
CA VAL A 1094 7.06 13.40 -24.66
C VAL A 1094 7.18 11.97 -25.16
N VAL A 1095 7.38 11.02 -24.23
CA VAL A 1095 7.65 9.61 -24.52
C VAL A 1095 6.53 8.75 -23.93
N SER A 1096 6.00 7.83 -24.73
CA SER A 1096 5.15 6.70 -24.32
C SER A 1096 5.92 5.38 -24.51
N ALA A 1097 5.28 4.22 -24.30
CA ALA A 1097 5.93 2.93 -24.53
C ALA A 1097 6.41 2.73 -25.99
N THR A 1098 5.70 3.32 -26.96
CA THR A 1098 5.84 3.04 -28.40
C THR A 1098 6.28 4.25 -29.21
N GLU A 1099 6.04 5.46 -28.71
CA GLU A 1099 6.18 6.69 -29.50
C GLU A 1099 6.90 7.81 -28.76
N LYS A 1100 7.38 8.78 -29.55
CA LYS A 1100 8.04 9.98 -29.06
C LYS A 1100 7.58 11.19 -29.85
N LEU A 1101 7.03 12.19 -29.17
CA LEU A 1101 6.74 13.50 -29.72
C LEU A 1101 7.83 14.51 -29.35
N MET A 1102 8.11 15.41 -30.28
CA MET A 1102 9.11 16.46 -30.12
C MET A 1102 8.46 17.83 -30.26
N GLY A 1103 8.72 18.72 -29.31
CA GLY A 1103 8.33 20.12 -29.36
C GLY A 1103 9.50 21.00 -28.91
N SER A 1104 9.35 22.32 -29.01
CA SER A 1104 10.37 23.24 -28.53
C SER A 1104 9.74 24.53 -28.03
N PHE A 1105 10.40 25.18 -27.09
CA PHE A 1105 10.06 26.53 -26.64
C PHE A 1105 11.35 27.31 -26.34
N LYS A 1106 11.22 28.62 -26.17
CA LYS A 1106 12.35 29.50 -25.90
C LYS A 1106 12.20 30.25 -24.59
N ILE A 1107 13.30 30.35 -23.85
CA ILE A 1107 13.43 31.23 -22.69
C ILE A 1107 14.21 32.46 -23.11
N GLU A 1108 13.57 33.63 -23.06
CA GLU A 1108 14.15 34.88 -23.58
C GLU A 1108 15.23 35.50 -22.66
N LYS A 1109 15.13 35.28 -21.35
CA LYS A 1109 16.03 35.89 -20.36
C LYS A 1109 16.40 34.88 -19.29
N SER A 1110 17.66 34.92 -18.86
CA SER A 1110 18.10 34.10 -17.75
C SER A 1110 17.50 34.61 -16.44
N ILE A 1111 16.97 33.70 -15.62
CA ILE A 1111 16.37 34.01 -14.31
C ILE A 1111 17.19 33.29 -13.23
N PHE A 1112 17.44 33.98 -12.11
CA PHE A 1112 18.20 33.47 -10.97
C PHE A 1112 17.39 33.55 -9.69
N TRP A 1113 17.45 32.52 -8.86
CA TRP A 1113 16.80 32.50 -7.55
C TRP A 1113 17.47 31.50 -6.60
N ASN A 1114 17.10 31.59 -5.33
CA ASN A 1114 17.39 30.60 -4.28
C ASN A 1114 16.08 30.22 -3.59
N GLY A 1115 16.06 29.08 -2.91
CA GLY A 1115 14.89 28.65 -2.15
C GLY A 1115 13.77 27.99 -2.96
N LEU A 1116 12.64 27.82 -2.28
CA LEU A 1116 11.39 27.27 -2.81
C LEU A 1116 10.56 28.29 -3.62
#